data_AF-A0A2S7TYN8-F1
#
_entry.id   AF-A0A2S7TYN8-F1
#
_cell.length_a   1.000
_cell.length_b   1.000
_cell.length_c   1.000
_cell.angle_alpha   90.00
_cell.angle_beta   90.00
_cell.angle_gamma   90.00
#
_symmetry.space_group_name_H-M   'P 1'
#
loop_
_entity.id
_entity.type
_entity.pdbx_description
1 polymer ?
#
loop_
_entity_poly.entity_id
_entity_poly.type
_entity_poly.pdbx_seq_one_letter_code
_entity_poly.pdbx_strand_id
1 'polypeptide(L)'
;MKHHLIHLITLSLFAIQAFAAEPVWIWKKGPIASEEANFKTTLTLKAKPAKAPLLITCDNSFKLHINGKKVTASKTWEKPVKMDVAKFLQPGKNHILVEADNEGAAAGFIMTLQAGKQKIVTNKSWMAQSHEGEWHQAVEVTKYGAAPWGKVFNTSVGPKKAVAAATPQTIPLATLTGFKAEKIYDVVKASQGSWVGMTVDPKGRIIATDQYGGIYRVTLKPKLSVEKLNVKVTGGHGALYAFDSLYIMVGEGKRGLYRLRDTNGDDQYDSEEFLIPFKAKGEHGCHSLVLSPDKKSIYVVGGNNTDMPASATYHRMAQAWKEDHILARMADGRGHNKGRMAPGGFIMKISPDAKSQEVICHGFRNQFDAAFNLDGELFAFDADMEYDVGSPWYRPTRVNHVVSGVDWGWRHGTGKWPDYYTDTLPATINIGPGSPTGVSNGLGARFPAKYQKAIFINDWTYGTMYAVHLEQDGATYKATKEEFVSGKPLPLTDVIIHPDGDMYFMVGGRRTTSALYKLTYVGDESTAAVQPKAVHPDLVLRRKIEGLHDQGVGTEAIAKALPYLKHQDRFIRYAARVALEKQPVAKWQKHITTEKSPWAVIELSTALARLGTKDQQPHILAALNKLDYKNMDTQQFLAAIRAYQLAFTRLDKPSSADATAVVKTLNDLYPHKDNFVNRELSQVLLFLNAPGAVSKTVQMVLNATDTQEKILDDKVLQRNDRYAKEVKRTEQFRPNVQQFALAFSLRSIKEGWSEADRASYFSWFPRAKTWQGGNSFGAFIENSRKEALASVTDEAKRTKYAAASAKSVVAARAIQTPKGPGRAWNLKDAVAAVKGNLKGRDFASGENLFHATACASCHRFAGQGMGIGPDLTGSANRYTLEDMLENIISPSKVISDQYISTQFTMKDGSTVIGRVATEEDGQLHLMTNPFSSDSNVQVKVADVKSKKPYEVSHMPAGLINTLNPDELSNLIAYIFSAGDESHEYFSAAQHQPKLEGAESLFNGKDLSGWKGDPDLWSVKDGVIHGSTHGKKIKNTFLILQGDDLEDFHLVYQARCFDNNSGVMYRSEVVDPKKFVMRGSQCDMHPKAEYLAMIYGEKERGIVTQRGQTMVIDEAGKKKVVSSFVPKALDITQWITYEIICKGNHIVHKVNGEVAIDLTDNDKKRIRSGKIGLQLHAGPPMKVDFRNIRLKRFK
;
A
#
# COMPACT_ATOMS: atom_id res chain seq x y z
N MET A 1 -28.02 67.56 64.91
CA MET A 1 -27.21 67.07 66.06
C MET A 1 -25.97 66.41 65.47
N LYS A 2 -24.97 67.21 65.02
CA LYS A 2 -23.71 67.61 65.71
C LYS A 2 -22.83 66.39 66.09
N HIS A 3 -21.54 66.27 65.75
CA HIS A 3 -20.60 66.90 64.81
C HIS A 3 -19.29 66.08 64.88
N HIS A 4 -18.59 65.92 63.74
CA HIS A 4 -17.14 65.72 63.48
C HIS A 4 -16.24 64.93 64.48
N LEU A 5 -15.23 64.12 64.06
CA LEU A 5 -14.05 64.58 63.31
C LEU A 5 -13.02 63.42 63.00
N ILE A 6 -12.49 63.38 61.74
CA ILE A 6 -11.11 62.99 61.23
C ILE A 6 -10.59 61.53 61.38
N HIS A 7 -9.83 60.85 60.49
CA HIS A 7 -9.30 60.88 59.08
C HIS A 7 -8.71 59.45 58.81
N LEU A 8 -8.50 58.88 57.60
CA LEU A 8 -7.47 59.18 56.58
C LEU A 8 -7.62 58.26 55.32
N ILE A 9 -7.51 58.83 54.08
CA ILE A 9 -6.87 58.35 52.81
C ILE A 9 -7.37 57.02 52.15
N THR A 10 -7.71 56.80 50.84
CA THR A 10 -7.30 57.30 49.49
C THR A 10 -8.30 56.90 48.36
N LEU A 11 -8.49 57.77 47.36
CA LEU A 11 -8.64 57.62 45.88
C LEU A 11 -9.17 56.34 45.15
N SER A 12 -10.22 56.51 44.30
CA SER A 12 -10.25 56.27 42.81
C SER A 12 -11.48 55.53 42.23
N LEU A 13 -11.87 55.97 41.02
CA LEU A 13 -13.04 55.63 40.16
C LEU A 13 -13.37 54.14 39.95
N PHE A 14 -14.67 53.83 39.80
CA PHE A 14 -15.16 52.77 38.90
C PHE A 14 -16.34 53.26 38.04
N ALA A 15 -16.10 53.39 36.74
CA ALA A 15 -17.13 53.49 35.72
C ALA A 15 -17.58 52.06 35.33
N ILE A 16 -18.88 51.78 35.38
CA ILE A 16 -19.44 50.50 34.94
C ILE A 16 -19.50 50.50 33.40
N GLN A 17 -18.59 49.76 32.76
CA GLN A 17 -18.72 49.36 31.36
C GLN A 17 -19.67 48.15 31.27
N ALA A 18 -20.77 48.29 30.54
CA ALA A 18 -21.62 47.16 30.14
C ALA A 18 -20.83 46.26 29.17
N PHE A 19 -20.50 45.04 29.59
CA PHE A 19 -19.88 44.04 28.72
C PHE A 19 -20.84 43.66 27.57
N ALA A 20 -20.38 43.78 26.33
CA ALA A 20 -21.16 43.40 25.14
C ALA A 20 -21.39 41.87 25.12
N ALA A 21 -22.65 41.42 25.13
CA ALA A 21 -23.00 40.00 25.11
C ALA A 21 -22.42 39.26 23.88
N GLU A 22 -21.88 38.06 24.10
CA GLU A 22 -21.42 37.15 23.04
C GLU A 22 -22.64 36.53 22.30
N PRO A 23 -22.53 36.27 20.98
CA PRO A 23 -23.59 35.55 20.25
C PRO A 23 -23.73 34.12 20.78
N VAL A 24 -24.89 33.51 20.59
CA VAL A 24 -25.10 32.06 20.79
C VAL A 24 -25.69 31.42 19.55
N TRP A 25 -25.46 30.12 19.36
CA TRP A 25 -26.09 29.36 18.29
C TRP A 25 -27.54 29.13 18.66
N ILE A 26 -28.45 29.57 17.78
CA ILE A 26 -29.89 29.44 17.98
C ILE A 26 -30.51 28.58 16.89
N TRP A 27 -31.61 27.91 17.24
CA TRP A 27 -32.45 27.20 16.28
C TRP A 27 -33.93 27.30 16.65
N LYS A 28 -34.82 26.71 15.85
CA LYS A 28 -36.25 26.60 16.21
C LYS A 28 -36.44 25.54 17.31
N LYS A 29 -37.53 25.65 18.07
CA LYS A 29 -37.91 24.66 19.09
C LYS A 29 -38.34 23.34 18.42
N GLY A 30 -37.81 22.21 18.88
CA GLY A 30 -38.15 20.87 18.38
C GLY A 30 -36.91 19.99 18.13
N PRO A 31 -37.10 18.72 17.74
CA PRO A 31 -35.99 17.86 17.34
C PRO A 31 -35.29 18.43 16.10
N ILE A 32 -33.97 18.31 16.07
CA ILE A 32 -33.15 18.71 14.92
C ILE A 32 -33.12 17.56 13.91
N ALA A 33 -33.42 17.85 12.66
CA ALA A 33 -33.36 16.93 11.53
C ALA A 33 -32.90 17.67 10.26
N SER A 34 -32.89 16.97 9.13
CA SER A 34 -32.77 17.64 7.83
C SER A 34 -34.04 18.46 7.58
N GLU A 35 -33.96 19.78 7.71
CA GLU A 35 -35.11 20.68 7.75
C GLU A 35 -34.77 22.13 7.46
N GLU A 36 -35.78 22.90 7.03
CA GLU A 36 -35.69 24.34 6.85
C GLU A 36 -36.31 25.13 8.02
N ALA A 37 -35.66 26.21 8.44
CA ALA A 37 -36.10 27.10 9.51
C ALA A 37 -35.85 28.58 9.18
N ASN A 38 -36.77 29.45 9.57
CA ASN A 38 -36.64 30.89 9.37
C ASN A 38 -36.45 31.62 10.70
N PHE A 39 -35.60 32.64 10.72
CA PHE A 39 -35.27 33.46 11.89
C PHE A 39 -35.50 34.93 11.61
N LYS A 40 -36.12 35.66 12.55
CA LYS A 40 -36.31 37.12 12.41
C LYS A 40 -36.01 37.92 13.67
N THR A 41 -35.57 39.15 13.45
CA THR A 41 -35.44 40.19 14.49
C THR A 41 -35.64 41.59 13.89
N THR A 42 -35.69 42.61 14.74
CA THR A 42 -35.83 44.01 14.31
C THR A 42 -34.79 44.92 14.96
N LEU A 43 -34.35 45.93 14.21
CA LEU A 43 -33.37 46.94 14.60
C LEU A 43 -33.93 48.35 14.37
N THR A 44 -34.00 49.20 15.39
CA THR A 44 -34.47 50.59 15.23
C THR A 44 -33.32 51.59 15.32
N LEU A 45 -33.09 52.33 14.24
CA LEU A 45 -31.96 53.25 14.09
C LEU A 45 -32.44 54.71 14.05
N LYS A 46 -31.78 55.60 14.80
CA LYS A 46 -32.08 57.05 14.77
C LYS A 46 -31.68 57.71 13.44
N ALA A 47 -30.62 57.22 12.81
CA ALA A 47 -30.14 57.64 11.50
C ALA A 47 -29.43 56.47 10.80
N LYS A 48 -29.29 56.53 9.47
CA LYS A 48 -28.59 55.50 8.70
C LYS A 48 -27.10 55.49 9.04
N PRO A 49 -26.51 54.35 9.43
CA PRO A 49 -25.09 54.29 9.78
C PRO A 49 -24.21 54.36 8.52
N ALA A 50 -23.03 54.98 8.64
CA ALA A 50 -22.05 55.02 7.56
C ALA A 50 -21.46 53.62 7.25
N LYS A 51 -21.34 52.77 8.27
CA LYS A 51 -20.88 51.37 8.17
C LYS A 51 -21.70 50.48 9.10
N ALA A 52 -21.99 49.26 8.68
CA ALA A 52 -22.65 48.26 9.49
C ALA A 52 -22.08 46.86 9.24
N PRO A 53 -20.95 46.50 9.88
CA PRO A 53 -20.33 45.20 9.67
C PRO A 53 -21.17 44.06 10.25
N LEU A 54 -21.33 43.02 9.44
CA LEU A 54 -22.07 41.79 9.69
C LEU A 54 -21.12 40.59 9.64
N LEU A 55 -21.28 39.67 10.59
CA LEU A 55 -20.76 38.29 10.55
C LEU A 55 -21.95 37.33 10.68
N ILE A 56 -22.11 36.39 9.76
CA ILE A 56 -23.26 35.48 9.74
C ILE A 56 -22.85 34.10 9.25
N THR A 57 -23.37 33.05 9.87
CA THR A 57 -23.26 31.66 9.37
C THR A 57 -24.37 30.76 9.90
N CYS A 58 -24.54 29.60 9.28
CA CYS A 58 -25.53 28.58 9.65
C CYS A 58 -25.01 27.20 9.24
N ASP A 59 -25.33 26.14 10.00
CA ASP A 59 -24.75 24.79 9.91
C ASP A 59 -24.66 24.20 8.49
N ASN A 60 -25.70 24.27 7.65
CA ASN A 60 -25.55 23.88 6.25
C ASN A 60 -25.68 25.07 5.32
N SER A 61 -26.84 25.73 5.29
CA SER A 61 -27.01 26.90 4.43
C SER A 61 -27.89 27.99 5.03
N PHE A 62 -27.72 29.21 4.55
CA PHE A 62 -28.63 30.32 4.87
C PHE A 62 -28.77 31.31 3.71
N LYS A 63 -29.88 32.05 3.69
CA LYS A 63 -30.14 33.25 2.88
C LYS A 63 -30.58 34.39 3.82
N LEU A 64 -29.90 35.53 3.74
CA LEU A 64 -30.20 36.71 4.54
C LEU A 64 -30.95 37.77 3.72
N HIS A 65 -32.03 38.31 4.31
CA HIS A 65 -32.82 39.42 3.80
C HIS A 65 -32.88 40.55 4.85
N ILE A 66 -32.72 41.80 4.40
CA ILE A 66 -32.92 43.00 5.23
C ILE A 66 -33.92 43.91 4.52
N ASN A 67 -34.99 44.31 5.23
CA ASN A 67 -36.10 45.11 4.69
C ASN A 67 -36.68 44.53 3.38
N GLY A 68 -36.82 43.20 3.32
CA GLY A 68 -37.33 42.46 2.15
C GLY A 68 -36.34 42.31 1.00
N LYS A 69 -35.15 42.91 1.05
CA LYS A 69 -34.12 42.76 0.00
C LYS A 69 -33.11 41.67 0.37
N LYS A 70 -32.81 40.78 -0.58
CA LYS A 70 -31.77 39.74 -0.43
C LYS A 70 -30.39 40.38 -0.32
N VAL A 71 -29.65 40.03 0.71
CA VAL A 71 -28.33 40.59 1.04
C VAL A 71 -27.20 39.63 0.68
N THR A 72 -27.26 38.38 1.15
CA THR A 72 -26.24 37.35 0.92
C THR A 72 -26.77 35.94 1.21
N ALA A 73 -26.02 34.90 0.83
CA ALA A 73 -26.30 33.51 1.15
C ALA A 73 -24.99 32.70 1.25
N SER A 74 -24.98 31.61 2.01
CA SER A 74 -23.88 30.65 2.08
C SER A 74 -24.41 29.22 2.17
N LYS A 75 -23.60 28.24 1.74
CA LYS A 75 -23.86 26.78 1.86
C LYS A 75 -22.79 26.04 2.68
N THR A 76 -22.03 26.78 3.49
CA THR A 76 -20.97 26.24 4.35
C THR A 76 -20.93 27.08 5.61
N TRP A 77 -20.87 26.41 6.76
CA TRP A 77 -20.91 27.08 8.05
C TRP A 77 -19.52 27.52 8.54
N GLU A 78 -18.47 26.79 8.11
CA GLU A 78 -17.09 26.97 8.55
C GLU A 78 -16.48 28.30 8.09
N LYS A 79 -17.09 28.93 7.07
CA LYS A 79 -16.69 30.22 6.50
C LYS A 79 -17.80 31.25 6.71
N PRO A 80 -17.88 31.91 7.88
CA PRO A 80 -18.90 32.93 8.10
C PRO A 80 -18.73 34.07 7.10
N VAL A 81 -19.86 34.53 6.55
CA VAL A 81 -19.87 35.68 5.64
C VAL A 81 -19.60 36.94 6.45
N LYS A 82 -18.56 37.68 6.05
CA LYS A 82 -18.18 38.99 6.62
C LYS A 82 -18.45 40.08 5.59
N MET A 83 -19.34 41.03 5.87
CA MET A 83 -19.64 42.12 4.93
C MET A 83 -20.20 43.37 5.63
N ASP A 84 -20.16 44.51 4.95
CA ASP A 84 -20.87 45.72 5.39
C ASP A 84 -22.28 45.77 4.79
N VAL A 85 -23.30 45.87 5.65
CA VAL A 85 -24.71 45.91 5.25
C VAL A 85 -25.36 47.28 5.40
N ALA A 86 -24.60 48.35 5.66
CA ALA A 86 -25.15 49.70 5.87
C ALA A 86 -26.06 50.17 4.74
N LYS A 87 -25.75 49.80 3.49
CA LYS A 87 -26.56 50.17 2.32
C LYS A 87 -27.99 49.61 2.36
N PHE A 88 -28.22 48.51 3.09
CA PHE A 88 -29.52 47.86 3.23
C PHE A 88 -30.35 48.36 4.44
N LEU A 89 -29.76 49.23 5.27
CA LEU A 89 -30.41 49.80 6.46
C LEU A 89 -30.99 51.20 6.17
N GLN A 90 -32.04 51.57 6.91
CA GLN A 90 -32.72 52.86 6.84
C GLN A 90 -32.95 53.47 8.26
N PRO A 91 -33.14 54.80 8.39
CA PRO A 91 -33.64 55.39 9.63
C PRO A 91 -35.00 54.79 10.02
N GLY A 92 -35.26 54.62 11.31
CA GLY A 92 -36.44 53.93 11.81
C GLY A 92 -36.24 52.41 11.93
N LYS A 93 -37.34 51.66 11.86
CA LYS A 93 -37.36 50.20 12.08
C LYS A 93 -36.86 49.45 10.85
N ASN A 94 -35.96 48.50 11.07
CA ASN A 94 -35.39 47.60 10.06
C ASN A 94 -35.72 46.15 10.40
N HIS A 95 -36.16 45.38 9.41
CA HIS A 95 -36.51 43.97 9.56
C HIS A 95 -35.39 43.09 9.02
N ILE A 96 -34.94 42.11 9.81
CA ILE A 96 -33.91 41.14 9.44
C ILE A 96 -34.56 39.77 9.42
N LEU A 97 -34.47 39.06 8.29
CA LEU A 97 -34.96 37.70 8.09
C LEU A 97 -33.84 36.82 7.57
N VAL A 98 -33.64 35.66 8.18
CA VAL A 98 -32.69 34.63 7.74
C VAL A 98 -33.45 33.34 7.50
N GLU A 99 -33.37 32.85 6.28
CA GLU A 99 -33.87 31.52 5.90
C GLU A 99 -32.69 30.56 6.02
N ALA A 100 -32.82 29.50 6.79
CA ALA A 100 -31.77 28.52 7.05
C ALA A 100 -32.24 27.13 6.62
N ASP A 101 -31.30 26.36 6.07
CA ASP A 101 -31.54 24.98 5.65
C ASP A 101 -30.47 24.10 6.30
N ASN A 102 -30.90 22.97 6.82
CA ASN A 102 -30.11 22.01 7.57
C ASN A 102 -30.17 20.63 6.92
N GLU A 103 -29.01 20.01 6.70
CA GLU A 103 -28.85 18.69 6.09
C GLU A 103 -28.12 17.77 7.08
N GLY A 104 -28.69 17.55 8.27
CA GLY A 104 -28.05 16.71 9.28
C GLY A 104 -28.75 16.63 10.63
N ALA A 105 -28.08 16.02 11.60
CA ALA A 105 -28.58 15.84 12.97
C ALA A 105 -28.13 16.95 13.95
N ALA A 106 -27.26 17.87 13.52
CA ALA A 106 -26.97 19.13 14.19
C ALA A 106 -27.57 20.27 13.35
N ALA A 107 -27.93 21.39 13.98
CA ALA A 107 -28.42 22.59 13.31
C ALA A 107 -28.19 23.81 14.20
N GLY A 108 -27.74 24.90 13.62
CA GLY A 108 -27.50 26.13 14.36
C GLY A 108 -27.29 27.31 13.44
N PHE A 109 -27.91 28.43 13.81
CA PHE A 109 -27.74 29.73 13.18
C PHE A 109 -27.06 30.70 14.14
N ILE A 110 -26.08 31.47 13.67
CA ILE A 110 -25.37 32.48 14.47
C ILE A 110 -25.06 33.73 13.66
N MET A 111 -25.20 34.91 14.29
CA MET A 111 -24.98 36.20 13.63
C MET A 111 -24.52 37.28 14.62
N THR A 112 -23.67 38.21 14.16
CA THR A 112 -23.42 39.51 14.80
C THR A 112 -23.53 40.64 13.77
N LEU A 113 -24.21 41.72 14.11
CA LEU A 113 -24.35 42.93 13.30
C LEU A 113 -24.10 44.16 14.18
N GLN A 114 -23.12 44.99 13.80
CA GLN A 114 -22.90 46.29 14.44
C GLN A 114 -23.50 47.38 13.56
N ALA A 115 -24.36 48.24 14.11
CA ALA A 115 -24.95 49.39 13.41
C ALA A 115 -24.87 50.63 14.30
N GLY A 116 -23.87 51.48 14.08
CA GLY A 116 -23.57 52.61 14.97
C GLY A 116 -23.19 52.13 16.37
N LYS A 117 -23.85 52.67 17.41
CA LYS A 117 -23.65 52.25 18.82
C LYS A 117 -24.44 50.98 19.20
N GLN A 118 -25.32 50.47 18.33
CA GLN A 118 -26.11 49.27 18.61
C GLN A 118 -25.45 48.01 18.03
N LYS A 119 -25.41 46.93 18.81
CA LYS A 119 -24.92 45.60 18.40
C LYS A 119 -26.04 44.59 18.52
N ILE A 120 -26.37 43.91 17.43
CA ILE A 120 -27.28 42.77 17.41
C ILE A 120 -26.45 41.49 17.37
N VAL A 121 -26.82 40.53 18.19
CA VAL A 121 -26.26 39.17 18.19
C VAL A 121 -27.40 38.16 18.21
N THR A 122 -27.16 36.94 17.73
CA THR A 122 -28.10 35.83 17.92
C THR A 122 -28.17 35.46 19.40
N ASN A 123 -29.40 35.38 19.90
CA ASN A 123 -29.76 35.01 21.26
C ASN A 123 -31.25 34.62 21.32
N LYS A 124 -31.75 34.26 22.50
CA LYS A 124 -33.15 33.82 22.70
C LYS A 124 -34.22 34.88 22.42
N SER A 125 -33.85 36.15 22.18
CA SER A 125 -34.81 37.20 21.78
C SER A 125 -35.18 37.14 20.30
N TRP A 126 -34.47 36.35 19.49
CA TRP A 126 -34.84 36.09 18.11
C TRP A 126 -36.10 35.24 18.03
N MET A 127 -36.90 35.45 16.99
CA MET A 127 -38.02 34.59 16.68
C MET A 127 -37.59 33.56 15.62
N ALA A 128 -38.06 32.33 15.74
CA ALA A 128 -37.83 31.23 14.81
C ALA A 128 -39.15 30.54 14.44
N GLN A 129 -39.24 30.00 13.23
CA GLN A 129 -40.32 29.12 12.78
C GLN A 129 -39.75 28.01 11.87
N SER A 130 -40.51 26.94 11.64
CA SER A 130 -40.29 26.08 10.47
C SER A 130 -40.60 26.86 9.18
N HIS A 131 -40.16 26.35 8.02
CA HIS A 131 -40.31 27.01 6.71
C HIS A 131 -41.64 27.77 6.53
N GLU A 132 -42.79 27.17 6.90
CA GLU A 132 -44.13 27.78 6.85
C GLU A 132 -44.94 27.63 8.17
N GLY A 133 -44.30 27.75 9.33
CA GLY A 133 -44.94 27.58 10.65
C GLY A 133 -45.26 28.86 11.43
N GLU A 134 -45.79 28.72 12.65
CA GLU A 134 -45.95 29.85 13.58
C GLU A 134 -44.60 30.33 14.16
N TRP A 135 -44.50 31.63 14.41
CA TRP A 135 -43.31 32.22 15.01
C TRP A 135 -43.28 32.00 16.53
N HIS A 136 -42.21 31.39 17.01
CA HIS A 136 -41.92 31.23 18.44
C HIS A 136 -40.54 31.82 18.79
N GLN A 137 -40.22 31.94 20.08
CA GLN A 137 -38.86 32.32 20.48
C GLN A 137 -37.87 31.23 20.08
N ALA A 138 -36.71 31.64 19.55
CA ALA A 138 -35.63 30.75 19.19
C ALA A 138 -35.01 30.13 20.46
N VAL A 139 -34.61 28.87 20.36
CA VAL A 139 -33.93 28.15 21.44
C VAL A 139 -32.42 28.26 21.25
N GLU A 140 -31.69 28.33 22.37
CA GLU A 140 -30.24 28.22 22.35
C GLU A 140 -29.86 26.75 22.16
N VAL A 141 -29.13 26.46 21.09
CA VAL A 141 -28.60 25.13 20.80
C VAL A 141 -27.31 24.93 21.56
N THR A 142 -26.39 25.89 21.46
CA THR A 142 -25.11 25.86 22.19
C THR A 142 -24.47 27.24 22.25
N LYS A 143 -23.52 27.42 23.17
CA LYS A 143 -22.77 28.67 23.34
C LYS A 143 -21.79 28.88 22.19
N TYR A 144 -21.51 30.13 21.83
CA TYR A 144 -20.45 30.43 20.87
C TYR A 144 -19.10 29.91 21.36
N GLY A 145 -18.37 29.16 20.51
CA GLY A 145 -17.15 28.48 20.91
C GLY A 145 -17.30 27.00 21.28
N ALA A 146 -18.52 26.50 21.48
CA ALA A 146 -18.77 25.10 21.79
C ALA A 146 -18.88 24.23 20.51
N ALA A 147 -18.57 22.93 20.63
CA ALA A 147 -18.75 21.95 19.56
C ALA A 147 -20.24 21.80 19.18
N PRO A 148 -20.57 21.47 17.92
CA PRO A 148 -19.67 21.11 16.82
C PRO A 148 -19.01 22.32 16.11
N TRP A 149 -19.47 23.55 16.37
CA TRP A 149 -19.10 24.71 15.54
C TRP A 149 -17.91 25.56 16.03
N GLY A 150 -17.61 25.60 17.32
CA GLY A 150 -16.48 26.38 17.83
C GLY A 150 -16.63 27.91 17.66
N LYS A 151 -15.49 28.64 17.67
CA LYS A 151 -15.44 30.12 17.63
C LYS A 151 -15.37 30.67 16.20
N VAL A 152 -16.39 30.39 15.39
CA VAL A 152 -16.42 30.68 13.94
C VAL A 152 -16.10 32.14 13.56
N PHE A 153 -16.46 33.13 14.39
CA PHE A 153 -16.23 34.56 14.11
C PHE A 153 -14.85 35.08 14.52
N ASN A 154 -14.10 34.37 15.37
CA ASN A 154 -12.77 34.77 15.87
C ASN A 154 -11.65 34.49 14.86
N THR A 155 -12.01 34.27 13.60
CA THR A 155 -11.10 34.16 12.48
C THR A 155 -10.54 35.56 12.10
N SER A 156 -9.73 36.16 12.97
CA SER A 156 -8.63 37.07 12.58
C SER A 156 -7.35 36.28 12.25
N VAL A 157 -7.52 34.99 12.04
CA VAL A 157 -6.55 34.10 11.46
C VAL A 157 -6.90 34.02 9.97
N GLY A 158 -6.22 34.82 9.14
CA GLY A 158 -5.96 34.40 7.77
C GLY A 158 -5.50 32.95 7.81
N PRO A 159 -5.96 32.09 6.88
CA PRO A 159 -6.06 30.65 7.05
C PRO A 159 -4.92 30.11 7.89
N LYS A 160 -5.23 29.63 9.12
CA LYS A 160 -4.27 28.81 9.86
C LYS A 160 -4.06 27.64 8.95
N LYS A 161 -2.90 27.65 8.31
CA LYS A 161 -2.30 26.54 7.61
C LYS A 161 -2.81 25.27 8.29
N ALA A 162 -3.74 24.57 7.61
CA ALA A 162 -3.49 23.17 7.38
C ALA A 162 -1.99 23.11 7.10
N VAL A 163 -1.30 22.10 7.59
CA VAL A 163 -0.14 21.67 6.83
C VAL A 163 -0.72 21.23 5.46
N ALA A 164 -1.04 22.19 4.57
CA ALA A 164 -0.21 22.39 3.43
C ALA A 164 1.19 22.04 3.92
N ALA A 165 1.55 20.76 3.73
CA ALA A 165 2.74 20.48 2.98
C ALA A 165 2.79 21.64 2.00
N ALA A 166 3.76 22.55 2.20
CA ALA A 166 3.96 23.65 1.27
C ALA A 166 3.60 23.07 -0.08
N THR A 167 2.62 23.62 -0.81
CA THR A 167 2.42 23.18 -2.21
C THR A 167 3.83 23.11 -2.72
N PRO A 168 4.38 21.91 -3.01
CA PRO A 168 5.82 21.83 -3.11
C PRO A 168 6.16 22.88 -4.14
N GLN A 169 7.02 23.82 -3.76
CA GLN A 169 7.74 24.61 -4.74
C GLN A 169 8.41 23.54 -5.58
N THR A 170 7.72 23.12 -6.65
CA THR A 170 7.91 21.87 -7.39
C THR A 170 8.07 20.62 -6.51
N ILE A 171 7.25 19.58 -6.67
CA ILE A 171 7.68 18.25 -6.21
C ILE A 171 8.99 18.01 -6.98
N PRO A 172 10.15 17.77 -6.33
CA PRO A 172 11.36 17.48 -7.07
C PRO A 172 11.09 16.26 -7.94
N LEU A 173 11.02 16.48 -9.25
CA LEU A 173 10.79 15.43 -10.23
C LEU A 173 12.13 14.95 -10.72
N ALA A 174 12.33 13.64 -10.71
CA ALA A 174 13.34 13.02 -11.53
C ALA A 174 12.71 12.68 -12.88
N THR A 175 13.29 13.22 -13.94
CA THR A 175 13.01 12.82 -15.32
C THR A 175 14.19 12.04 -15.88
N LEU A 176 13.93 11.21 -16.87
CA LEU A 176 14.99 10.60 -17.66
C LEU A 176 15.86 11.67 -18.34
N THR A 177 17.16 11.38 -18.52
CA THR A 177 18.09 12.28 -19.20
C THR A 177 17.55 12.71 -20.57
N GLY A 178 17.67 14.00 -20.88
CA GLY A 178 17.12 14.58 -22.11
C GLY A 178 15.65 15.00 -22.02
N PHE A 179 14.96 14.75 -20.90
CA PHE A 179 13.58 15.19 -20.68
C PHE A 179 13.47 16.23 -19.57
N LYS A 180 12.55 17.19 -19.74
CA LYS A 180 12.24 18.23 -18.77
C LYS A 180 10.75 18.25 -18.46
N ALA A 181 10.39 18.16 -17.18
CA ALA A 181 9.03 18.30 -16.70
C ALA A 181 8.81 19.68 -16.05
N GLU A 182 7.74 20.37 -16.44
CA GLU A 182 7.36 21.67 -15.92
C GLU A 182 5.93 21.58 -15.37
N LYS A 183 5.74 21.99 -14.11
CA LYS A 183 4.38 22.15 -13.57
C LYS A 183 3.76 23.41 -14.17
N ILE A 184 2.74 23.25 -15.00
CA ILE A 184 2.11 24.37 -15.69
C ILE A 184 0.86 24.88 -14.96
N TYR A 185 0.20 24.04 -14.15
CA TYR A 185 -0.99 24.45 -13.40
C TYR A 185 -1.10 23.79 -12.02
N ASP A 186 -1.43 24.57 -11.00
CA ASP A 186 -1.85 24.10 -9.67
C ASP A 186 -3.38 24.08 -9.61
N VAL A 187 -3.97 22.90 -9.45
CA VAL A 187 -5.43 22.76 -9.40
C VAL A 187 -5.94 23.31 -8.06
N VAL A 188 -6.88 24.24 -8.14
CA VAL A 188 -7.46 24.88 -6.96
C VAL A 188 -8.45 23.91 -6.32
N LYS A 189 -7.97 23.01 -5.46
CA LYS A 189 -8.76 21.92 -4.86
C LYS A 189 -10.14 22.34 -4.33
N ALA A 190 -10.25 23.52 -3.73
CA ALA A 190 -11.50 24.03 -3.16
C ALA A 190 -12.60 24.31 -4.21
N SER A 191 -12.22 24.63 -5.45
CA SER A 191 -13.16 24.98 -6.53
C SER A 191 -13.13 24.00 -7.69
N GLN A 192 -12.03 23.26 -7.86
CA GLN A 192 -11.76 22.39 -9.01
C GLN A 192 -11.61 20.91 -8.66
N GLY A 193 -11.58 20.57 -7.36
CA GLY A 193 -11.53 19.18 -6.89
C GLY A 193 -10.19 18.49 -7.15
N SER A 194 -10.24 17.22 -7.55
CA SER A 194 -9.09 16.34 -7.75
C SER A 194 -9.17 15.68 -9.11
N TRP A 195 -8.32 16.10 -10.04
CA TRP A 195 -8.39 15.70 -11.43
C TRP A 195 -7.81 14.30 -11.66
N VAL A 196 -8.54 13.47 -12.40
CA VAL A 196 -8.21 12.04 -12.60
C VAL A 196 -8.26 11.55 -14.05
N GLY A 197 -8.93 12.27 -14.95
CA GLY A 197 -8.97 11.92 -16.38
C GLY A 197 -8.82 13.15 -17.25
N MET A 198 -8.22 13.00 -18.44
CA MET A 198 -8.07 14.08 -19.40
C MET A 198 -8.09 13.63 -20.86
N THR A 199 -8.36 14.59 -21.75
CA THR A 199 -8.28 14.42 -23.20
C THR A 199 -8.01 15.77 -23.87
N VAL A 200 -7.88 15.79 -25.20
CA VAL A 200 -7.64 17.01 -25.97
C VAL A 200 -8.82 17.26 -26.91
N ASP A 201 -9.35 18.47 -26.91
CA ASP A 201 -10.40 18.88 -27.84
C ASP A 201 -9.82 19.31 -29.23
N PRO A 202 -10.67 19.51 -30.27
CA PRO A 202 -10.19 19.86 -31.61
C PRO A 202 -9.41 21.17 -31.71
N LYS A 203 -9.52 22.05 -30.70
CA LYS A 203 -8.83 23.34 -30.65
C LYS A 203 -7.48 23.24 -29.93
N GLY A 204 -7.05 22.04 -29.54
CA GLY A 204 -5.80 21.82 -28.80
C GLY A 204 -5.88 22.30 -27.35
N ARG A 205 -7.06 22.29 -26.75
CA ARG A 205 -7.26 22.57 -25.32
C ARG A 205 -7.43 21.26 -24.58
N ILE A 206 -6.94 21.19 -23.35
CA ILE A 206 -7.05 19.98 -22.53
C ILE A 206 -8.39 20.02 -21.79
N ILE A 207 -9.15 18.93 -21.86
CA ILE A 207 -10.30 18.69 -21.00
C ILE A 207 -9.83 17.84 -19.82
N ALA A 208 -10.17 18.22 -18.59
CA ALA A 208 -9.82 17.49 -17.37
C ALA A 208 -11.06 17.23 -16.51
N THR A 209 -11.16 16.06 -15.89
CA THR A 209 -12.30 15.64 -15.07
C THR A 209 -11.93 15.56 -13.59
N ASP A 210 -12.72 16.20 -12.74
CA ASP A 210 -12.66 15.99 -11.28
C ASP A 210 -13.35 14.68 -10.92
N GLN A 211 -12.66 13.85 -10.11
CA GLN A 211 -13.13 12.53 -9.69
C GLN A 211 -14.53 12.57 -9.07
N TYR A 212 -14.87 13.65 -8.35
CA TYR A 212 -16.16 13.77 -7.63
C TYR A 212 -17.01 14.95 -8.10
N GLY A 213 -16.58 15.68 -9.12
CA GLY A 213 -17.15 16.98 -9.46
C GLY A 213 -17.12 17.27 -10.95
N GLY A 214 -16.93 18.53 -11.30
CA GLY A 214 -17.15 19.02 -12.66
C GLY A 214 -16.06 18.67 -13.68
N ILE A 215 -16.30 19.09 -14.91
CA ILE A 215 -15.36 18.98 -16.04
C ILE A 215 -14.79 20.37 -16.31
N TYR A 216 -13.48 20.45 -16.55
CA TYR A 216 -12.73 21.67 -16.76
C TYR A 216 -12.06 21.66 -18.12
N ARG A 217 -11.92 22.84 -18.72
CA ARG A 217 -11.17 23.06 -19.95
C ARG A 217 -9.97 23.94 -19.63
N VAL A 218 -8.80 23.52 -20.10
CA VAL A 218 -7.51 24.18 -19.92
C VAL A 218 -7.05 24.67 -21.28
N THR A 219 -7.03 25.99 -21.45
CA THR A 219 -6.53 26.66 -22.65
C THR A 219 -5.05 26.98 -22.45
N LEU A 220 -4.17 26.41 -23.28
CA LEU A 220 -2.72 26.55 -23.13
C LEU A 220 -2.16 27.87 -23.71
N LYS A 221 -2.74 28.37 -24.80
CA LYS A 221 -2.30 29.56 -25.54
C LYS A 221 -3.47 30.51 -25.83
N PRO A 222 -3.25 31.84 -25.95
CA PRO A 222 -1.98 32.56 -25.77
C PRO A 222 -1.55 32.69 -24.31
N LYS A 223 -2.48 32.50 -23.37
CA LYS A 223 -2.23 32.49 -21.93
C LYS A 223 -2.96 31.30 -21.31
N LEU A 224 -2.27 30.62 -20.40
CA LEU A 224 -2.86 29.55 -19.62
C LEU A 224 -4.10 30.03 -18.86
N SER A 225 -5.24 29.40 -19.09
CA SER A 225 -6.48 29.65 -18.36
C SER A 225 -7.27 28.36 -18.19
N VAL A 226 -8.05 28.30 -17.11
CA VAL A 226 -8.88 27.14 -16.78
C VAL A 226 -10.30 27.62 -16.54
N GLU A 227 -11.24 27.04 -17.27
CA GLU A 227 -12.68 27.28 -17.11
C GLU A 227 -13.41 25.99 -16.76
N LYS A 228 -14.53 26.13 -16.04
CA LYS A 228 -15.43 25.01 -15.80
C LYS A 228 -16.43 24.93 -16.96
N LEU A 229 -16.59 23.76 -17.56
CA LEU A 229 -17.58 23.54 -18.61
C LEU A 229 -19.00 23.63 -18.04
N ASN A 230 -19.91 24.20 -18.82
CA ASN A 230 -21.33 24.31 -18.45
C ASN A 230 -22.10 23.01 -18.75
N VAL A 231 -21.80 21.95 -17.99
CA VAL A 231 -22.39 20.61 -18.15
C VAL A 231 -22.88 20.08 -16.81
N LYS A 232 -23.90 19.20 -16.84
CA LYS A 232 -24.46 18.53 -15.66
C LYS A 232 -23.67 17.26 -15.31
N VAL A 233 -23.01 16.63 -16.27
CA VAL A 233 -22.13 15.47 -16.02
C VAL A 233 -21.04 15.82 -14.99
N THR A 234 -20.91 14.97 -13.98
CA THR A 234 -19.87 15.05 -12.94
C THR A 234 -19.28 13.67 -12.65
N GLY A 235 -18.13 13.62 -11.97
CA GLY A 235 -17.55 12.37 -11.50
C GLY A 235 -16.88 11.53 -12.60
N GLY A 236 -16.32 12.22 -13.60
CA GLY A 236 -15.64 11.59 -14.73
C GLY A 236 -14.30 10.97 -14.32
N HIS A 237 -14.11 9.70 -14.60
CA HIS A 237 -12.85 8.98 -14.41
C HIS A 237 -12.00 8.96 -15.68
N GLY A 238 -12.64 8.82 -16.86
CA GLY A 238 -11.98 8.82 -18.16
C GLY A 238 -12.67 9.77 -19.14
N ALA A 239 -11.89 10.34 -20.05
CA ALA A 239 -12.38 11.29 -21.04
C ALA A 239 -11.77 10.98 -22.43
N LEU A 240 -12.57 11.12 -23.47
CA LEU A 240 -12.11 10.96 -24.85
C LEU A 240 -12.86 11.93 -25.76
N TYR A 241 -12.15 12.76 -26.51
CA TYR A 241 -12.73 13.48 -27.63
C TYR A 241 -12.57 12.67 -28.93
N ALA A 242 -13.69 12.34 -29.58
CA ALA A 242 -13.71 11.65 -30.88
C ALA A 242 -15.07 11.86 -31.55
N PHE A 243 -15.17 11.66 -32.86
CA PHE A 243 -16.48 11.71 -33.58
C PHE A 243 -17.28 12.99 -33.29
N ASP A 244 -16.59 14.14 -33.29
CA ASP A 244 -17.15 15.46 -32.98
C ASP A 244 -17.89 15.52 -31.63
N SER A 245 -17.47 14.70 -30.68
CA SER A 245 -18.12 14.51 -29.38
C SER A 245 -17.10 14.35 -28.26
N LEU A 246 -17.44 14.85 -27.07
CA LEU A 246 -16.72 14.56 -25.84
C LEU A 246 -17.41 13.38 -25.13
N TYR A 247 -16.70 12.27 -24.98
CA TYR A 247 -17.16 11.11 -24.23
C TYR A 247 -16.58 11.13 -22.82
N ILE A 248 -17.44 10.89 -21.82
CA ILE A 248 -17.05 10.87 -20.41
C ILE A 248 -17.47 9.54 -19.80
N MET A 249 -16.47 8.80 -19.28
CA MET A 249 -16.71 7.64 -18.44
C MET A 249 -16.92 8.10 -17.00
N VAL A 250 -18.13 7.95 -16.49
CA VAL A 250 -18.49 8.36 -15.13
C VAL A 250 -18.33 7.18 -14.18
N GLY A 251 -17.40 7.31 -13.22
CA GLY A 251 -17.12 6.32 -12.17
C GLY A 251 -17.79 6.64 -10.83
N GLU A 252 -18.20 7.89 -10.61
CA GLU A 252 -18.90 8.34 -9.39
C GLU A 252 -20.32 8.81 -9.67
N GLY A 253 -21.24 8.62 -8.73
CA GLY A 253 -22.65 9.00 -8.91
C GLY A 253 -23.37 8.13 -9.95
N LYS A 254 -23.94 8.75 -11.00
CA LYS A 254 -24.69 8.04 -12.04
C LYS A 254 -23.73 7.42 -13.06
N ARG A 255 -23.19 6.25 -12.69
CA ARG A 255 -22.15 5.51 -13.39
C ARG A 255 -22.56 5.04 -14.79
N GLY A 256 -21.68 5.25 -15.77
CA GLY A 256 -21.95 4.93 -17.17
C GLY A 256 -21.15 5.77 -18.15
N LEU A 257 -21.40 5.54 -19.44
CA LEU A 257 -20.82 6.32 -20.54
C LEU A 257 -21.77 7.46 -20.94
N TYR A 258 -21.23 8.68 -21.01
CA TYR A 258 -21.93 9.86 -21.51
C TYR A 258 -21.29 10.36 -22.80
N ARG A 259 -22.11 10.95 -23.67
CA ARG A 259 -21.68 11.69 -24.87
C ARG A 259 -22.18 13.13 -24.79
N LEU A 260 -21.25 14.06 -24.94
CA LEU A 260 -21.45 15.49 -24.83
C LEU A 260 -21.17 16.14 -26.19
N ARG A 261 -22.07 17.00 -26.67
CA ARG A 261 -21.97 17.66 -27.97
C ARG A 261 -22.28 19.15 -27.85
N ASP A 262 -21.54 19.95 -28.61
CA ASP A 262 -21.84 21.36 -28.90
C ASP A 262 -22.72 21.39 -30.16
N THR A 263 -24.01 21.63 -29.99
CA THR A 263 -24.99 21.62 -31.09
C THR A 263 -25.38 23.01 -31.57
N ASN A 264 -25.00 24.06 -30.84
CA ASN A 264 -25.32 25.45 -31.15
C ASN A 264 -24.09 26.28 -31.57
N GLY A 265 -22.89 25.72 -31.49
CA GLY A 265 -21.62 26.34 -31.89
C GLY A 265 -21.09 27.37 -30.89
N ASP A 266 -21.56 27.37 -29.64
CA ASP A 266 -21.15 28.35 -28.61
C ASP A 266 -19.88 27.95 -27.85
N ASP A 267 -19.23 26.86 -28.26
CA ASP A 267 -18.04 26.29 -27.64
C ASP A 267 -18.28 25.75 -26.23
N GLN A 268 -19.54 25.47 -25.87
CA GLN A 268 -19.97 24.69 -24.71
C GLN A 268 -20.71 23.42 -25.17
N TYR A 269 -20.87 22.45 -24.27
CA TYR A 269 -21.58 21.22 -24.58
C TYR A 269 -23.00 21.29 -24.03
N ASP A 270 -23.98 21.57 -24.88
CA ASP A 270 -25.39 21.73 -24.52
C ASP A 270 -26.19 20.42 -24.58
N SER A 271 -25.73 19.44 -25.37
CA SER A 271 -26.34 18.11 -25.49
C SER A 271 -25.59 17.07 -24.65
N GLU A 272 -26.25 16.52 -23.63
CA GLU A 272 -25.71 15.47 -22.74
C GLU A 272 -26.53 14.18 -22.86
N GLU A 273 -25.98 13.16 -23.52
CA GLU A 273 -26.63 11.86 -23.72
C GLU A 273 -26.00 10.79 -22.83
N PHE A 274 -26.84 10.02 -22.13
CA PHE A 274 -26.40 8.86 -21.36
C PHE A 274 -26.48 7.60 -22.23
N LEU A 275 -25.34 7.16 -22.76
CA LEU A 275 -25.26 6.12 -23.77
C LEU A 275 -25.36 4.71 -23.18
N ILE A 276 -24.59 4.42 -22.13
CA ILE A 276 -24.49 3.07 -21.55
C ILE A 276 -24.55 3.17 -20.02
N PRO A 277 -25.58 2.62 -19.36
CA PRO A 277 -25.57 2.48 -17.91
C PRO A 277 -24.62 1.37 -17.47
N PHE A 278 -23.77 1.64 -16.48
CA PHE A 278 -22.96 0.59 -15.85
C PHE A 278 -23.38 0.37 -14.40
N LYS A 279 -23.62 -0.90 -14.06
CA LYS A 279 -23.69 -1.33 -12.68
C LYS A 279 -22.27 -1.58 -12.17
N ALA A 280 -21.68 -0.54 -11.60
CA ALA A 280 -20.32 -0.56 -11.08
C ALA A 280 -20.24 -0.08 -9.63
N LYS A 281 -19.16 -0.43 -8.91
CA LYS A 281 -18.90 0.08 -7.55
C LYS A 281 -17.43 0.25 -7.21
N GLY A 282 -17.15 1.27 -6.39
CA GLY A 282 -15.83 1.51 -5.80
C GLY A 282 -14.75 1.81 -6.83
N GLU A 283 -13.50 1.73 -6.38
CA GLU A 283 -12.32 2.12 -7.17
C GLU A 283 -11.93 1.12 -8.27
N HIS A 284 -12.61 -0.03 -8.40
CA HIS A 284 -12.44 -0.97 -9.52
C HIS A 284 -13.65 -0.97 -10.47
N GLY A 285 -14.29 0.20 -10.58
CA GLY A 285 -15.47 0.45 -11.40
C GLY A 285 -15.14 0.63 -12.88
N CYS A 286 -15.79 1.59 -13.53
CA CYS A 286 -15.53 1.93 -14.93
C CYS A 286 -14.51 3.06 -15.00
N HIS A 287 -13.54 2.95 -15.91
CA HIS A 287 -12.36 3.82 -15.87
C HIS A 287 -12.16 4.63 -17.14
N SER A 288 -11.74 4.00 -18.25
CA SER A 288 -11.19 4.72 -19.41
C SER A 288 -11.85 4.38 -20.76
N LEU A 289 -11.52 5.20 -21.76
CA LEU A 289 -11.97 5.18 -23.14
C LEU A 289 -10.77 5.39 -24.08
N VAL A 290 -10.63 4.53 -25.09
CA VAL A 290 -9.50 4.58 -26.03
C VAL A 290 -10.02 4.57 -27.46
N LEU A 291 -9.57 5.50 -28.30
CA LEU A 291 -9.92 5.52 -29.73
C LEU A 291 -9.18 4.41 -30.48
N SER A 292 -9.88 3.69 -31.36
CA SER A 292 -9.23 2.68 -32.21
C SER A 292 -8.28 3.32 -33.23
N PRO A 293 -7.20 2.62 -33.65
CA PRO A 293 -6.23 3.17 -34.62
C PRO A 293 -6.85 3.57 -35.97
N ASP A 294 -7.88 2.84 -36.40
CA ASP A 294 -8.63 3.13 -37.62
C ASP A 294 -9.63 4.31 -37.47
N LYS A 295 -9.74 4.88 -36.27
CA LYS A 295 -10.65 5.97 -35.88
C LYS A 295 -12.12 5.69 -36.17
N LYS A 296 -12.55 4.42 -36.07
CA LYS A 296 -13.95 4.01 -36.32
C LYS A 296 -14.71 3.55 -35.08
N SER A 297 -14.02 3.30 -33.97
CA SER A 297 -14.62 2.72 -32.76
C SER A 297 -13.94 3.19 -31.48
N ILE A 298 -14.61 2.99 -30.35
CA ILE A 298 -14.09 3.31 -29.02
C ILE A 298 -13.94 2.00 -28.24
N TYR A 299 -12.84 1.86 -27.52
CA TYR A 299 -12.62 0.76 -26.58
C TYR A 299 -12.89 1.28 -25.17
N VAL A 300 -13.75 0.56 -24.44
CA VAL A 300 -14.17 0.88 -23.07
C VAL A 300 -13.51 -0.07 -22.11
N VAL A 301 -12.98 0.48 -21.02
CA VAL A 301 -12.24 -0.24 -19.99
C VAL A 301 -13.05 -0.28 -18.67
N GLY A 302 -13.41 -1.48 -18.22
CA GLY A 302 -14.17 -1.71 -16.98
C GLY A 302 -13.50 -2.72 -16.05
N GLY A 303 -13.26 -2.33 -14.80
CA GLY A 303 -12.70 -3.20 -13.77
C GLY A 303 -13.68 -4.27 -13.28
N ASN A 304 -13.21 -5.14 -12.38
CA ASN A 304 -13.95 -6.31 -11.91
C ASN A 304 -15.21 -6.03 -11.09
N ASN A 305 -15.34 -4.80 -10.59
CA ASN A 305 -16.55 -4.35 -9.91
C ASN A 305 -17.53 -3.67 -10.86
N THR A 306 -17.32 -3.77 -12.17
CA THR A 306 -18.30 -3.41 -13.21
C THR A 306 -18.94 -4.67 -13.77
N ASP A 307 -20.27 -4.76 -13.70
CA ASP A 307 -21.02 -5.81 -14.40
C ASP A 307 -20.93 -5.57 -15.91
N MET A 308 -20.71 -6.63 -16.69
CA MET A 308 -20.76 -6.53 -18.16
C MET A 308 -22.17 -6.09 -18.59
N PRO A 309 -22.31 -5.13 -19.53
CA PRO A 309 -23.62 -4.68 -19.99
C PRO A 309 -24.43 -5.78 -20.65
N ALA A 310 -25.71 -5.89 -20.31
CA ALA A 310 -26.62 -6.84 -20.97
C ALA A 310 -26.75 -6.57 -22.49
N SER A 311 -26.51 -5.33 -22.93
CA SER A 311 -26.50 -4.92 -24.34
C SER A 311 -25.27 -5.35 -25.13
N ALA A 312 -24.20 -5.81 -24.47
CA ALA A 312 -22.98 -6.22 -25.14
C ALA A 312 -23.11 -7.63 -25.74
N THR A 313 -22.57 -7.81 -26.94
CA THR A 313 -22.40 -9.14 -27.53
C THR A 313 -21.11 -9.78 -27.00
N TYR A 314 -21.16 -11.09 -26.79
CA TYR A 314 -20.04 -11.88 -26.25
C TYR A 314 -19.54 -12.91 -27.26
N HIS A 315 -19.85 -12.71 -28.54
CA HIS A 315 -19.66 -13.72 -29.57
C HIS A 315 -18.18 -14.09 -29.78
N ARG A 316 -17.22 -13.16 -29.57
CA ARG A 316 -15.78 -13.45 -29.67
C ARG A 316 -15.27 -14.50 -28.67
N MET A 317 -16.00 -14.72 -27.59
CA MET A 317 -15.62 -15.65 -26.52
C MET A 317 -16.54 -16.88 -26.55
N ALA A 318 -16.03 -18.02 -26.13
CA ALA A 318 -16.83 -19.25 -26.02
C ALA A 318 -17.89 -19.24 -24.90
N GLN A 319 -18.03 -18.13 -24.16
CA GLN A 319 -18.93 -17.94 -23.01
C GLN A 319 -18.85 -19.07 -21.96
N ALA A 320 -17.68 -19.69 -21.82
CA ALA A 320 -17.47 -20.86 -20.97
C ALA A 320 -16.75 -20.51 -19.65
N TRP A 321 -16.87 -19.29 -19.12
CA TRP A 321 -16.17 -18.91 -17.89
C TRP A 321 -16.76 -19.60 -16.65
N LYS A 322 -15.90 -20.15 -15.79
CA LYS A 322 -16.19 -20.60 -14.42
C LYS A 322 -14.93 -20.39 -13.56
N GLU A 323 -14.98 -20.82 -12.30
CA GLU A 323 -13.87 -20.66 -11.36
C GLU A 323 -12.71 -21.64 -11.60
N ASP A 324 -13.02 -22.87 -12.03
CA ASP A 324 -12.07 -23.90 -12.48
C ASP A 324 -10.95 -24.25 -11.50
N HIS A 325 -11.30 -24.43 -10.22
CA HIS A 325 -10.40 -24.98 -9.20
C HIS A 325 -10.84 -26.38 -8.79
N ILE A 326 -9.91 -27.33 -8.84
CA ILE A 326 -10.18 -28.73 -8.49
C ILE A 326 -10.30 -28.96 -6.99
N LEU A 327 -9.53 -28.20 -6.20
CA LEU A 327 -9.70 -28.12 -4.76
C LEU A 327 -10.50 -26.87 -4.41
N ALA A 328 -11.13 -26.89 -3.23
CA ALA A 328 -11.89 -25.74 -2.76
C ALA A 328 -11.02 -24.47 -2.80
N ARG A 329 -11.62 -23.33 -3.12
CA ARG A 329 -10.99 -22.01 -2.96
C ARG A 329 -11.23 -21.48 -1.54
N MET A 330 -10.48 -20.46 -1.16
CA MET A 330 -10.72 -19.68 0.05
C MET A 330 -11.00 -18.23 -0.33
N ALA A 331 -12.05 -17.65 0.26
CA ALA A 331 -12.31 -16.22 0.11
C ALA A 331 -11.15 -15.40 0.67
N ASP A 332 -11.00 -14.15 0.22
CA ASP A 332 -9.98 -13.26 0.76
C ASP A 332 -10.09 -13.17 2.28
N GLY A 333 -8.95 -13.29 2.98
CA GLY A 333 -8.90 -13.33 4.44
C GLY A 333 -9.43 -12.08 5.14
N ARG A 334 -9.66 -10.98 4.41
CA ARG A 334 -10.26 -9.73 4.91
C ARG A 334 -11.55 -9.34 4.19
N GLY A 335 -12.11 -10.22 3.38
CA GLY A 335 -13.39 -10.03 2.70
C GLY A 335 -13.33 -9.21 1.40
N HIS A 336 -12.15 -8.89 0.87
CA HIS A 336 -12.04 -8.15 -0.40
C HIS A 336 -12.71 -8.90 -1.55
N ASN A 337 -13.73 -8.28 -2.18
CA ASN A 337 -14.54 -8.87 -3.25
C ASN A 337 -15.07 -10.28 -2.95
N LYS A 338 -15.28 -10.61 -1.66
CA LYS A 338 -15.89 -11.87 -1.23
C LYS A 338 -17.22 -12.07 -1.99
N GLY A 339 -17.36 -13.24 -2.61
CA GLY A 339 -18.57 -13.60 -3.37
C GLY A 339 -18.63 -13.08 -4.83
N ARG A 340 -17.69 -12.23 -5.28
CA ARG A 340 -17.64 -11.81 -6.70
C ARG A 340 -17.08 -12.93 -7.57
N MET A 341 -17.89 -13.43 -8.49
CA MET A 341 -17.55 -14.55 -9.38
C MET A 341 -17.09 -14.07 -10.75
N ALA A 342 -16.50 -14.97 -11.53
CA ALA A 342 -16.29 -14.73 -12.95
C ALA A 342 -17.64 -14.47 -13.68
N PRO A 343 -17.66 -13.59 -14.70
CA PRO A 343 -16.51 -12.87 -15.23
C PRO A 343 -16.30 -11.55 -14.46
N GLY A 344 -15.04 -11.26 -14.11
CA GLY A 344 -14.65 -9.94 -13.60
C GLY A 344 -13.77 -9.23 -14.62
N GLY A 345 -13.98 -7.93 -14.81
CA GLY A 345 -13.15 -7.04 -15.62
C GLY A 345 -13.30 -7.31 -17.11
N PHE A 346 -13.45 -6.28 -17.92
CA PHE A 346 -13.59 -6.42 -19.37
C PHE A 346 -12.99 -5.25 -20.14
N ILE A 347 -12.67 -5.53 -21.40
CA ILE A 347 -12.47 -4.51 -22.43
C ILE A 347 -13.47 -4.79 -23.54
N MET A 348 -14.25 -3.77 -23.92
CA MET A 348 -15.26 -3.89 -24.98
C MET A 348 -15.08 -2.81 -26.03
N LYS A 349 -15.38 -3.14 -27.28
CA LYS A 349 -15.40 -2.23 -28.42
C LYS A 349 -16.83 -1.74 -28.64
N ILE A 350 -16.99 -0.44 -28.89
CA ILE A 350 -18.28 0.19 -29.17
C ILE A 350 -18.25 1.05 -30.44
N SER A 351 -19.39 1.16 -31.12
CA SER A 351 -19.60 2.20 -32.15
C SER A 351 -19.69 3.59 -31.51
N PRO A 352 -19.49 4.68 -32.28
CA PRO A 352 -19.57 6.05 -31.76
C PRO A 352 -20.91 6.40 -31.09
N ASP A 353 -22.00 5.77 -31.53
CA ASP A 353 -23.34 5.91 -30.93
C ASP A 353 -23.65 4.86 -29.85
N ALA A 354 -22.67 4.02 -29.50
CA ALA A 354 -22.76 2.90 -28.56
C ALA A 354 -23.85 1.86 -28.87
N LYS A 355 -24.40 1.82 -30.08
CA LYS A 355 -25.41 0.82 -30.46
C LYS A 355 -24.81 -0.56 -30.72
N SER A 356 -23.60 -0.60 -31.29
CA SER A 356 -22.81 -1.83 -31.38
C SER A 356 -21.92 -1.91 -30.14
N GLN A 357 -22.03 -3.00 -29.39
CA GLN A 357 -21.24 -3.25 -28.18
C GLN A 357 -20.72 -4.68 -28.23
N GLU A 358 -19.41 -4.84 -28.12
CA GLU A 358 -18.74 -6.11 -28.33
C GLU A 358 -17.65 -6.30 -27.28
N VAL A 359 -17.77 -7.32 -26.44
CA VAL A 359 -16.70 -7.66 -25.49
C VAL A 359 -15.55 -8.34 -26.22
N ILE A 360 -14.36 -7.77 -26.08
CA ILE A 360 -13.13 -8.26 -26.73
C ILE A 360 -12.48 -9.34 -25.87
N CYS A 361 -12.35 -9.09 -24.57
CA CYS A 361 -11.79 -10.02 -23.59
C CYS A 361 -12.26 -9.67 -22.17
N HIS A 362 -11.99 -10.55 -21.22
CA HIS A 362 -12.39 -10.39 -19.81
C HIS A 362 -11.39 -11.01 -18.84
N GLY A 363 -11.72 -11.03 -17.54
CA GLY A 363 -10.93 -11.73 -16.52
C GLY A 363 -9.85 -10.87 -15.89
N PHE A 364 -9.92 -9.55 -16.04
CA PHE A 364 -9.04 -8.62 -15.34
C PHE A 364 -9.55 -8.31 -13.93
N ARG A 365 -8.70 -7.71 -13.10
CA ARG A 365 -9.16 -7.17 -11.81
C ARG A 365 -9.42 -5.68 -11.90
N ASN A 366 -8.41 -4.90 -12.22
CA ASN A 366 -8.47 -3.46 -12.26
C ASN A 366 -7.48 -2.89 -13.28
N GLN A 367 -7.70 -3.27 -14.53
CA GLN A 367 -7.08 -2.67 -15.70
C GLN A 367 -7.65 -1.26 -15.85
N PHE A 368 -6.93 -0.28 -15.34
CA PHE A 368 -7.46 1.08 -15.18
C PHE A 368 -7.54 1.81 -16.52
N ASP A 369 -6.54 1.61 -17.36
CA ASP A 369 -6.44 2.26 -18.67
C ASP A 369 -5.67 1.40 -19.68
N ALA A 370 -5.71 1.78 -20.96
CA ALA A 370 -5.09 1.06 -22.06
C ALA A 370 -4.63 1.99 -23.20
N ALA A 371 -3.67 1.53 -24.00
CA ALA A 371 -3.24 2.23 -25.21
C ALA A 371 -2.85 1.28 -26.33
N PHE A 372 -3.12 1.68 -27.58
CA PHE A 372 -2.64 0.98 -28.77
C PHE A 372 -1.17 1.31 -29.03
N ASN A 373 -0.39 0.30 -29.45
CA ASN A 373 0.96 0.50 -29.98
C ASN A 373 0.95 0.86 -31.48
N LEU A 374 2.13 1.06 -32.05
CA LEU A 374 2.32 1.41 -33.47
C LEU A 374 1.80 0.34 -34.45
N ASP A 375 1.76 -0.92 -34.03
CA ASP A 375 1.31 -2.05 -34.87
C ASP A 375 -0.22 -2.23 -34.81
N GLY A 376 -0.92 -1.47 -33.96
CA GLY A 376 -2.37 -1.58 -33.75
C GLY A 376 -2.79 -2.60 -32.69
N GLU A 377 -1.86 -3.06 -31.84
CA GLU A 377 -2.14 -3.96 -30.71
C GLU A 377 -2.40 -3.17 -29.42
N LEU A 378 -3.35 -3.62 -28.61
CA LEU A 378 -3.81 -2.92 -27.40
C LEU A 378 -3.12 -3.47 -26.15
N PHE A 379 -2.66 -2.59 -25.26
CA PHE A 379 -2.05 -2.96 -23.99
C PHE A 379 -2.77 -2.27 -22.83
N ALA A 380 -3.06 -3.02 -21.77
CA ALA A 380 -3.74 -2.52 -20.57
C ALA A 380 -2.86 -2.71 -19.33
N PHE A 381 -2.95 -1.80 -18.35
CA PHE A 381 -2.22 -1.89 -17.09
C PHE A 381 -3.15 -2.32 -15.96
N ASP A 382 -3.03 -3.58 -15.53
CA ASP A 382 -3.91 -4.27 -14.57
C ASP A 382 -3.28 -4.41 -13.18
N ALA A 383 -4.11 -4.31 -12.15
CA ALA A 383 -3.73 -4.51 -10.75
C ALA A 383 -4.44 -5.73 -10.18
N ASP A 384 -3.69 -6.70 -9.67
CA ASP A 384 -4.27 -7.80 -8.91
C ASP A 384 -4.38 -7.46 -7.40
N MET A 385 -3.65 -8.07 -6.46
CA MET A 385 -3.89 -7.79 -5.03
C MET A 385 -2.62 -7.76 -4.18
N GLU A 386 -2.16 -6.57 -3.80
CA GLU A 386 -1.01 -6.36 -2.93
C GLU A 386 -1.22 -6.92 -1.52
N TYR A 387 -2.48 -7.13 -1.09
CA TYR A 387 -2.74 -7.75 0.22
C TYR A 387 -2.36 -9.24 0.24
N ASP A 388 -2.16 -9.86 -0.92
CA ASP A 388 -1.80 -11.27 -1.01
C ASP A 388 -0.30 -11.50 -1.11
N VAL A 389 0.55 -10.45 -1.12
CA VAL A 389 2.01 -10.56 -1.27
C VAL A 389 2.57 -11.66 -0.35
N GLY A 390 3.39 -12.55 -0.90
CA GLY A 390 3.90 -13.73 -0.19
C GLY A 390 2.98 -14.97 -0.24
N SER A 391 1.80 -14.88 -0.84
CA SER A 391 0.88 -16.01 -1.06
C SER A 391 1.03 -16.58 -2.48
N PRO A 392 0.74 -17.88 -2.73
CA PRO A 392 0.89 -18.52 -4.04
C PRO A 392 0.05 -17.91 -5.18
N TRP A 393 -1.06 -17.27 -4.83
CA TRP A 393 -1.96 -16.59 -5.75
C TRP A 393 -1.69 -15.08 -5.87
N TYR A 394 -0.62 -14.55 -5.25
CA TYR A 394 -0.25 -13.17 -5.48
C TYR A 394 0.12 -12.93 -6.95
N ARG A 395 -0.38 -11.84 -7.52
CA ARG A 395 0.06 -11.34 -8.82
C ARG A 395 0.37 -9.85 -8.66
N PRO A 396 1.51 -9.37 -9.16
CA PRO A 396 1.83 -7.94 -9.15
C PRO A 396 0.97 -7.18 -10.15
N THR A 397 1.06 -5.84 -10.12
CA THR A 397 0.60 -5.02 -11.24
C THR A 397 1.36 -5.40 -12.50
N ARG A 398 0.67 -5.39 -13.64
CA ARG A 398 1.17 -6.02 -14.87
C ARG A 398 0.59 -5.38 -16.11
N VAL A 399 1.39 -5.36 -17.18
CA VAL A 399 0.93 -4.94 -18.51
C VAL A 399 0.50 -6.17 -19.28
N ASN A 400 -0.71 -6.14 -19.81
CA ASN A 400 -1.33 -7.23 -20.57
C ASN A 400 -1.53 -6.83 -22.03
N HIS A 401 -1.06 -7.67 -22.95
CA HIS A 401 -1.39 -7.58 -24.37
C HIS A 401 -2.82 -8.07 -24.62
N VAL A 402 -3.73 -7.13 -24.85
CA VAL A 402 -5.18 -7.37 -24.97
C VAL A 402 -5.48 -8.12 -26.27
N VAL A 403 -5.75 -9.42 -26.13
CA VAL A 403 -5.96 -10.36 -27.24
C VAL A 403 -7.41 -10.84 -27.28
N SER A 404 -7.93 -11.10 -28.47
CA SER A 404 -9.34 -11.44 -28.67
C SER A 404 -9.71 -12.76 -27.98
N GLY A 405 -10.81 -12.75 -27.21
CA GLY A 405 -11.40 -13.95 -26.62
C GLY A 405 -10.81 -14.37 -25.28
N VAL A 406 -9.83 -13.62 -24.74
CA VAL A 406 -9.05 -14.03 -23.57
C VAL A 406 -9.82 -13.88 -22.26
N ASP A 407 -9.65 -14.86 -21.36
CA ASP A 407 -9.92 -14.76 -19.92
C ASP A 407 -8.58 -14.59 -19.18
N TRP A 408 -8.35 -13.41 -18.59
CA TRP A 408 -7.13 -13.09 -17.84
C TRP A 408 -7.06 -13.72 -16.45
N GLY A 409 -8.04 -14.57 -16.10
CA GLY A 409 -7.93 -15.50 -14.98
C GLY A 409 -8.10 -14.87 -13.59
N TRP A 410 -8.53 -13.61 -13.49
CA TRP A 410 -8.90 -13.02 -12.22
C TRP A 410 -10.08 -13.77 -11.60
N ARG A 411 -9.94 -14.15 -10.32
CA ARG A 411 -11.02 -14.61 -9.44
C ARG A 411 -10.76 -14.05 -8.04
N HIS A 412 -11.78 -13.98 -7.19
CA HIS A 412 -11.60 -13.45 -5.84
C HIS A 412 -10.83 -14.43 -4.91
N GLY A 413 -10.17 -13.88 -3.88
CA GLY A 413 -9.44 -14.66 -2.89
C GLY A 413 -8.33 -15.50 -3.51
N THR A 414 -8.27 -16.78 -3.14
CA THR A 414 -7.23 -17.72 -3.60
C THR A 414 -7.50 -18.28 -5.00
N GLY A 415 -8.57 -17.85 -5.67
CA GLY A 415 -9.01 -18.43 -6.95
C GLY A 415 -8.26 -17.90 -8.18
N LYS A 416 -7.28 -17.03 -8.04
CA LYS A 416 -6.61 -16.42 -9.21
C LYS A 416 -5.82 -17.46 -9.97
N TRP A 417 -5.92 -17.44 -11.29
CA TRP A 417 -5.21 -18.41 -12.11
C TRP A 417 -3.70 -18.08 -12.22
N PRO A 418 -2.84 -19.09 -12.27
CA PRO A 418 -1.47 -18.95 -12.75
C PRO A 418 -1.41 -18.55 -14.23
N ASP A 419 -0.41 -17.74 -14.57
CA ASP A 419 -0.15 -17.29 -15.94
C ASP A 419 0.29 -18.42 -16.88
N TYR A 420 0.77 -19.54 -16.34
CA TYR A 420 1.11 -20.75 -17.11
C TYR A 420 -0.08 -21.63 -17.47
N TYR A 421 -1.30 -21.36 -16.97
CA TYR A 421 -2.49 -22.11 -17.36
C TYR A 421 -2.83 -21.88 -18.84
N THR A 422 -2.97 -22.96 -19.63
CA THR A 422 -3.17 -22.82 -21.08
C THR A 422 -4.48 -22.08 -21.46
N ASP A 423 -5.46 -22.07 -20.57
CA ASP A 423 -6.74 -21.38 -20.73
C ASP A 423 -6.74 -19.88 -20.38
N THR A 424 -5.56 -19.33 -20.06
CA THR A 424 -5.29 -17.88 -20.00
C THR A 424 -4.04 -17.51 -20.80
N LEU A 425 -3.64 -16.23 -20.84
CA LEU A 425 -2.40 -15.75 -21.45
C LEU A 425 -1.51 -15.05 -20.40
N PRO A 426 -0.18 -15.09 -20.55
CA PRO A 426 0.72 -14.46 -19.61
C PRO A 426 0.73 -12.94 -19.78
N ALA A 427 1.09 -12.23 -18.71
CA ALA A 427 1.39 -10.80 -18.80
C ALA A 427 2.58 -10.55 -19.72
N THR A 428 2.56 -9.41 -20.42
CA THR A 428 3.70 -8.96 -21.23
C THR A 428 4.89 -8.58 -20.34
N ILE A 429 4.61 -7.93 -19.20
CA ILE A 429 5.61 -7.64 -18.17
C ILE A 429 4.94 -7.41 -16.81
N ASN A 430 5.59 -7.91 -15.75
CA ASN A 430 5.23 -7.61 -14.37
C ASN A 430 5.97 -6.35 -13.88
N ILE A 431 5.23 -5.42 -13.27
CA ILE A 431 5.78 -4.14 -12.80
C ILE A 431 6.20 -4.23 -11.33
N GLY A 432 5.38 -4.86 -10.49
CA GLY A 432 5.59 -4.95 -9.04
C GLY A 432 4.31 -4.60 -8.27
N PRO A 433 4.37 -4.47 -6.94
CA PRO A 433 3.27 -3.87 -6.20
C PRO A 433 3.04 -2.44 -6.68
N GLY A 434 1.79 -1.99 -6.80
CA GLY A 434 1.50 -0.66 -7.34
C GLY A 434 -0.01 -0.36 -7.40
N SER A 435 -0.37 0.77 -8.02
CA SER A 435 -1.75 1.12 -8.35
C SER A 435 -1.80 1.69 -9.78
N PRO A 436 -2.29 0.92 -10.76
CA PRO A 436 -2.45 1.35 -12.14
C PRO A 436 -3.38 2.55 -12.27
N THR A 437 -2.96 3.51 -13.08
CA THR A 437 -3.76 4.67 -13.48
C THR A 437 -3.61 4.88 -14.99
N GLY A 438 -3.44 6.12 -15.47
CA GLY A 438 -3.39 6.42 -16.91
C GLY A 438 -2.33 5.66 -17.70
N VAL A 439 -2.68 5.36 -18.95
CA VAL A 439 -1.85 4.66 -19.93
C VAL A 439 -1.92 5.40 -21.27
N SER A 440 -0.77 5.72 -21.85
CA SER A 440 -0.69 6.36 -23.17
C SER A 440 0.38 5.69 -24.02
N ASN A 441 0.27 5.78 -25.35
CA ASN A 441 1.41 5.52 -26.23
C ASN A 441 2.19 6.83 -26.47
N GLY A 442 3.41 6.73 -26.99
CA GLY A 442 4.24 7.88 -27.35
C GLY A 442 4.06 8.44 -28.76
N LEU A 443 3.11 7.92 -29.54
CA LEU A 443 2.98 8.29 -30.96
C LEU A 443 2.55 9.74 -31.11
N GLY A 444 3.20 10.45 -32.03
CA GLY A 444 2.98 11.88 -32.25
C GLY A 444 3.81 12.80 -31.32
N ALA A 445 4.49 12.24 -30.31
CA ALA A 445 5.38 13.02 -29.47
C ALA A 445 6.65 13.41 -30.23
N ARG A 446 7.16 14.62 -30.00
CA ARG A 446 8.51 15.05 -30.42
C ARG A 446 9.58 14.45 -29.52
N PHE A 447 9.54 13.13 -29.35
CA PHE A 447 10.48 12.36 -28.55
C PHE A 447 11.34 11.49 -29.45
N PRO A 448 12.49 10.97 -28.97
CA PRO A 448 13.27 10.00 -29.71
C PRO A 448 12.45 8.77 -30.10
N ALA A 449 12.81 8.13 -31.20
CA ALA A 449 12.05 7.03 -31.81
C ALA A 449 11.71 5.88 -30.84
N LYS A 450 12.59 5.60 -29.87
CA LYS A 450 12.36 4.59 -28.82
C LYS A 450 11.12 4.91 -27.97
N TYR A 451 10.99 6.17 -27.55
CA TYR A 451 9.89 6.63 -26.68
C TYR A 451 8.59 6.88 -27.44
N GLN A 452 8.66 7.23 -28.73
CA GLN A 452 7.47 7.25 -29.57
C GLN A 452 6.79 5.87 -29.65
N LYS A 453 7.60 4.80 -29.65
CA LYS A 453 7.11 3.40 -29.71
C LYS A 453 6.73 2.80 -28.36
N ALA A 454 7.02 3.49 -27.26
CA ALA A 454 6.78 2.98 -25.92
C ALA A 454 5.31 3.13 -25.50
N ILE A 455 4.89 2.26 -24.57
CA ILE A 455 3.66 2.43 -23.80
C ILE A 455 4.04 3.04 -22.45
N PHE A 456 3.52 4.21 -22.15
CA PHE A 456 3.68 4.88 -20.87
C PHE A 456 2.60 4.43 -19.90
N ILE A 457 2.99 4.00 -18.71
CA ILE A 457 2.07 3.57 -17.64
C ILE A 457 2.34 4.34 -16.36
N ASN A 458 1.29 4.80 -15.69
CA ASN A 458 1.37 5.54 -14.44
C ASN A 458 1.07 4.64 -13.22
N ASP A 459 1.99 4.62 -12.26
CA ASP A 459 1.78 4.06 -10.92
C ASP A 459 1.53 5.17 -9.89
N TRP A 460 0.33 5.17 -9.31
CA TRP A 460 -0.07 6.10 -8.26
C TRP A 460 0.62 5.81 -6.92
N THR A 461 0.89 4.54 -6.59
CA THR A 461 1.40 4.14 -5.28
C THR A 461 2.83 4.64 -5.06
N TYR A 462 3.75 4.35 -5.98
CA TYR A 462 5.17 4.74 -5.86
C TYR A 462 5.52 5.97 -6.70
N GLY A 463 4.51 6.64 -7.27
CA GLY A 463 4.66 7.89 -8.00
C GLY A 463 5.68 7.81 -9.13
N THR A 464 5.53 6.79 -9.96
CA THR A 464 6.46 6.46 -11.04
C THR A 464 5.70 6.25 -12.34
N MET A 465 6.11 6.96 -13.38
CA MET A 465 5.72 6.68 -14.76
C MET A 465 6.81 5.82 -15.38
N TYR A 466 6.42 4.70 -15.98
CA TYR A 466 7.33 3.82 -16.73
C TYR A 466 7.10 3.97 -18.23
N ALA A 467 8.19 4.00 -19.00
CA ALA A 467 8.17 3.72 -20.43
C ALA A 467 8.37 2.20 -20.62
N VAL A 468 7.37 1.53 -21.16
CA VAL A 468 7.39 0.10 -21.49
C VAL A 468 7.77 -0.05 -22.96
N HIS A 469 8.94 -0.63 -23.20
CA HIS A 469 9.49 -0.85 -24.53
C HIS A 469 9.10 -2.24 -25.00
N LEU A 470 8.39 -2.30 -26.12
CA LEU A 470 7.86 -3.53 -26.70
C LEU A 470 8.74 -4.03 -27.86
N GLU A 471 9.00 -5.33 -27.89
CA GLU A 471 9.68 -6.01 -28.98
C GLU A 471 8.81 -7.19 -29.45
N GLN A 472 8.54 -7.29 -30.76
CA GLN A 472 7.74 -8.39 -31.30
C GLN A 472 8.43 -9.73 -31.05
N ASP A 473 7.68 -10.71 -30.53
CA ASP A 473 8.13 -12.06 -30.21
C ASP A 473 7.03 -13.04 -30.61
N GLY A 474 7.19 -13.67 -31.78
CA GLY A 474 6.17 -14.55 -32.35
C GLY A 474 4.85 -13.80 -32.63
N ALA A 475 3.76 -14.28 -32.03
CA ALA A 475 2.43 -13.68 -32.13
C ALA A 475 2.12 -12.67 -31.01
N THR A 476 3.12 -12.28 -30.24
CA THR A 476 3.00 -11.35 -29.11
C THR A 476 4.24 -10.44 -28.99
N TYR A 477 4.49 -9.90 -27.80
CA TYR A 477 5.63 -9.04 -27.50
C TYR A 477 6.34 -9.50 -26.23
N LYS A 478 7.67 -9.38 -26.25
CA LYS A 478 8.49 -9.22 -25.05
C LYS A 478 8.54 -7.75 -24.68
N ALA A 479 8.79 -7.46 -23.41
CA ALA A 479 8.90 -6.08 -22.95
C ALA A 479 9.99 -5.87 -21.90
N THR A 480 10.50 -4.64 -21.89
CA THR A 480 11.32 -4.09 -20.81
C THR A 480 10.67 -2.81 -20.30
N LYS A 481 10.99 -2.40 -19.07
CA LYS A 481 10.50 -1.14 -18.50
C LYS A 481 11.66 -0.23 -18.14
N GLU A 482 11.44 1.07 -18.31
CA GLU A 482 12.37 2.13 -17.98
C GLU A 482 11.64 3.16 -17.13
N GLU A 483 12.23 3.56 -16.01
CA GLU A 483 11.69 4.66 -15.20
C GLU A 483 11.81 5.97 -15.97
N PHE A 484 10.68 6.64 -16.21
CA PHE A 484 10.62 7.79 -17.09
C PHE A 484 10.44 9.11 -16.33
N VAL A 485 9.46 9.14 -15.42
CA VAL A 485 9.23 10.25 -14.48
C VAL A 485 9.00 9.67 -13.10
N SER A 486 9.58 10.26 -12.06
CA SER A 486 9.29 9.86 -10.68
C SER A 486 9.38 11.02 -9.69
N GLY A 487 8.69 10.87 -8.56
CA GLY A 487 8.72 11.85 -7.46
C GLY A 487 8.18 11.28 -6.15
N LYS A 488 8.36 12.02 -5.05
CA LYS A 488 7.89 11.64 -3.71
C LYS A 488 7.22 12.84 -3.01
N PRO A 489 5.91 12.78 -2.72
CA PRO A 489 4.90 11.92 -3.38
C PRO A 489 4.64 12.40 -4.81
N LEU A 490 4.23 11.51 -5.71
CA LEU A 490 3.80 11.88 -7.07
C LEU A 490 2.60 11.02 -7.51
N PRO A 491 1.39 11.21 -6.95
CA PRO A 491 0.24 10.36 -7.23
C PRO A 491 -0.28 10.57 -8.66
N LEU A 492 0.39 9.96 -9.65
CA LEU A 492 0.06 10.08 -11.07
C LEU A 492 -1.36 9.57 -11.32
N THR A 493 -2.14 10.29 -12.11
CA THR A 493 -3.53 9.93 -12.42
C THR A 493 -3.75 9.67 -13.90
N ASP A 494 -3.30 10.56 -14.78
CA ASP A 494 -3.52 10.41 -16.21
C ASP A 494 -2.36 11.00 -17.03
N VAL A 495 -2.21 10.57 -18.29
CA VAL A 495 -1.15 10.98 -19.22
C VAL A 495 -1.65 10.98 -20.67
N ILE A 496 -1.26 12.00 -21.43
CA ILE A 496 -1.58 12.11 -22.87
C ILE A 496 -0.39 12.63 -23.67
N ILE A 497 -0.34 12.29 -24.96
CA ILE A 497 0.46 13.02 -25.94
C ILE A 497 -0.45 14.05 -26.61
N HIS A 498 -0.06 15.32 -26.51
CA HIS A 498 -0.83 16.43 -27.05
C HIS A 498 -0.44 16.70 -28.51
N PRO A 499 -1.34 17.22 -29.37
CA PRO A 499 -1.04 17.52 -30.78
C PRO A 499 0.09 18.54 -31.02
N ASP A 500 0.50 19.27 -29.98
CA ASP A 500 1.70 20.12 -30.05
C ASP A 500 3.00 19.32 -30.01
N GLY A 501 2.94 17.99 -29.82
CA GLY A 501 4.07 17.08 -29.76
C GLY A 501 4.66 16.88 -28.36
N ASP A 502 4.11 17.52 -27.34
CA ASP A 502 4.59 17.37 -25.96
C ASP A 502 3.68 16.41 -25.17
N MET A 503 4.22 15.82 -24.09
CA MET A 503 3.44 14.96 -23.20
C MET A 503 2.89 15.79 -22.03
N TYR A 504 1.65 15.53 -21.64
CA TYR A 504 1.03 16.15 -20.46
C TYR A 504 0.59 15.06 -19.50
N PHE A 505 0.86 15.24 -18.22
CA PHE A 505 0.45 14.29 -17.18
C PHE A 505 -0.12 15.02 -15.96
N MET A 506 -1.02 14.35 -15.26
CA MET A 506 -1.66 14.85 -14.06
C MET A 506 -1.26 14.06 -12.82
N VAL A 507 -1.39 14.73 -11.68
CA VAL A 507 -1.34 14.09 -10.36
C VAL A 507 -2.63 14.39 -9.60
N GLY A 508 -3.00 13.53 -8.65
CA GLY A 508 -4.19 13.72 -7.83
C GLY A 508 -4.90 12.42 -7.45
N GLY A 509 -6.23 12.45 -7.57
CA GLY A 509 -7.13 11.37 -7.17
C GLY A 509 -7.30 11.27 -5.65
N ARG A 510 -8.37 10.59 -5.22
CA ARG A 510 -8.73 10.37 -3.80
C ARG A 510 -8.73 11.66 -2.96
N ARG A 511 -9.22 12.76 -3.56
CA ARG A 511 -9.25 14.10 -2.96
C ARG A 511 -7.86 14.66 -2.62
N THR A 512 -6.77 14.11 -3.15
CA THR A 512 -5.44 14.69 -3.01
C THR A 512 -5.30 15.94 -3.90
N THR A 513 -4.30 16.77 -3.62
CA THR A 513 -4.04 17.98 -4.42
C THR A 513 -3.61 17.60 -5.82
N SER A 514 -4.22 18.23 -6.83
CA SER A 514 -3.91 17.99 -8.23
C SER A 514 -3.03 19.07 -8.85
N ALA A 515 -2.30 18.69 -9.89
CA ALA A 515 -1.53 19.58 -10.73
C ALA A 515 -1.39 18.99 -12.14
N LEU A 516 -1.20 19.88 -13.13
CA LEU A 516 -0.93 19.52 -14.51
C LEU A 516 0.53 19.84 -14.84
N TYR A 517 1.19 18.87 -15.45
CA TYR A 517 2.59 18.96 -15.87
C TYR A 517 2.71 18.81 -17.37
N LYS A 518 3.67 19.54 -17.94
CA LYS A 518 4.12 19.42 -19.33
C LYS A 518 5.51 18.79 -19.33
N LEU A 519 5.71 17.77 -20.16
CA LEU A 519 6.98 17.10 -20.36
C LEU A 519 7.46 17.30 -21.80
N THR A 520 8.70 17.77 -21.94
CA THR A 520 9.35 18.08 -23.22
C THR A 520 10.67 17.33 -23.35
N TYR A 521 11.03 16.97 -24.58
CA TYR A 521 12.38 16.50 -24.89
C TYR A 521 13.28 17.70 -25.20
N VAL A 522 14.44 17.75 -24.54
CA VAL A 522 15.44 18.82 -24.63
C VAL A 522 16.82 18.27 -25.00
N GLY A 523 16.91 16.99 -25.35
CA GLY A 523 18.13 16.36 -25.87
C GLY A 523 18.33 16.62 -27.37
N ASP A 524 19.34 15.97 -27.93
CA ASP A 524 19.83 16.15 -29.29
C ASP A 524 19.47 14.99 -30.25
N GLU A 525 18.87 13.90 -29.76
CA GLU A 525 18.43 12.79 -30.63
C GLU A 525 17.28 13.20 -31.55
N SER A 526 17.19 12.52 -32.70
CA SER A 526 16.13 12.78 -33.68
C SER A 526 14.73 12.50 -33.12
N THR A 527 13.83 13.48 -33.32
CA THR A 527 12.42 13.41 -32.95
C THR A 527 11.50 13.21 -34.15
N ALA A 528 12.06 12.80 -35.30
CA ALA A 528 11.28 12.51 -36.51
C ALA A 528 10.24 11.41 -36.24
N ALA A 529 9.06 11.53 -36.86
CA ALA A 529 7.95 10.62 -36.65
C ALA A 529 8.34 9.18 -37.02
N VAL A 530 8.13 8.25 -36.09
CA VAL A 530 8.41 6.83 -36.32
C VAL A 530 7.48 6.24 -37.38
N GLN A 531 8.06 5.46 -38.29
CA GLN A 531 7.29 4.70 -39.27
C GLN A 531 7.03 3.28 -38.74
N PRO A 532 5.86 2.69 -39.05
CA PRO A 532 5.58 1.29 -38.78
C PRO A 532 6.65 0.39 -39.41
N LYS A 533 7.06 -0.65 -38.70
CA LYS A 533 7.87 -1.72 -39.26
C LYS A 533 6.97 -2.84 -39.79
N ALA A 534 7.53 -3.77 -40.55
CA ALA A 534 6.83 -4.99 -40.90
C ALA A 534 6.41 -5.75 -39.63
N VAL A 535 5.14 -6.15 -39.56
CA VAL A 535 4.59 -6.92 -38.46
C VAL A 535 5.03 -8.38 -38.59
N HIS A 536 5.43 -9.01 -37.48
CA HIS A 536 5.88 -10.39 -37.45
C HIS A 536 4.83 -11.33 -38.06
N PRO A 537 5.22 -12.30 -38.92
CA PRO A 537 4.28 -13.20 -39.59
C PRO A 537 3.33 -13.95 -38.65
N ASP A 538 3.81 -14.38 -37.49
CA ASP A 538 2.98 -15.08 -36.51
C ASP A 538 1.92 -14.18 -35.87
N LEU A 539 2.19 -12.88 -35.73
CA LEU A 539 1.20 -11.90 -35.27
C LEU A 539 0.12 -11.71 -36.33
N VAL A 540 0.51 -11.63 -37.61
CA VAL A 540 -0.45 -11.61 -38.74
C VAL A 540 -1.29 -12.90 -38.77
N LEU A 541 -0.66 -14.04 -38.54
CA LEU A 541 -1.35 -15.34 -38.47
C LEU A 541 -2.34 -15.39 -37.31
N ARG A 542 -1.97 -14.92 -36.11
CA ARG A 542 -2.87 -14.83 -34.96
C ARG A 542 -4.09 -13.97 -35.28
N ARG A 543 -3.90 -12.77 -35.85
CA ARG A 543 -5.01 -11.88 -36.30
C ARG A 543 -5.93 -12.57 -37.30
N LYS A 544 -5.37 -13.34 -38.24
CA LYS A 544 -6.15 -14.11 -39.22
C LYS A 544 -7.02 -15.18 -38.54
N ILE A 545 -6.49 -15.85 -37.52
CA ILE A 545 -7.23 -16.84 -36.73
C ILE A 545 -8.29 -16.16 -35.85
N GLU A 546 -7.98 -15.03 -35.23
CA GLU A 546 -8.93 -14.21 -34.47
C GLU A 546 -10.09 -13.69 -35.33
N GLY A 547 -9.91 -13.55 -36.64
CA GLY A 547 -10.99 -13.29 -37.59
C GLY A 547 -12.08 -14.37 -37.55
N LEU A 548 -11.75 -15.61 -37.18
CA LEU A 548 -12.72 -16.69 -36.96
C LEU A 548 -13.55 -16.49 -35.68
N HIS A 549 -13.07 -15.69 -34.72
CA HIS A 549 -13.84 -15.32 -33.52
C HIS A 549 -15.04 -14.41 -33.88
N ASP A 550 -14.94 -13.71 -34.99
CA ASP A 550 -15.94 -12.76 -35.49
C ASP A 550 -16.85 -13.43 -36.54
N GLN A 551 -16.24 -13.99 -37.60
CA GLN A 551 -16.94 -14.34 -38.85
C GLN A 551 -17.08 -15.84 -39.13
N GLY A 552 -16.48 -16.73 -38.34
CA GLY A 552 -16.32 -18.15 -38.69
C GLY A 552 -17.07 -19.11 -37.80
N VAL A 553 -18.30 -19.50 -38.18
CA VAL A 553 -18.97 -20.70 -37.64
C VAL A 553 -19.13 -21.75 -38.73
N GLY A 554 -19.02 -23.02 -38.39
CA GLY A 554 -19.16 -24.14 -39.32
C GLY A 554 -17.86 -24.88 -39.64
N THR A 555 -17.95 -25.83 -40.58
CA THR A 555 -16.87 -26.78 -40.90
C THR A 555 -15.60 -26.12 -41.42
N GLU A 556 -15.73 -25.01 -42.14
CA GLU A 556 -14.57 -24.26 -42.66
C GLU A 556 -13.76 -23.60 -41.53
N ALA A 557 -14.43 -23.04 -40.52
CA ALA A 557 -13.76 -22.46 -39.36
C ALA A 557 -13.00 -23.53 -38.55
N ILE A 558 -13.62 -24.71 -38.38
CA ILE A 558 -12.97 -25.88 -37.75
C ILE A 558 -11.71 -26.28 -38.52
N ALA A 559 -11.82 -26.44 -39.86
CA ALA A 559 -10.70 -26.83 -40.71
C ALA A 559 -9.56 -25.80 -40.69
N LYS A 560 -9.88 -24.51 -40.59
CA LYS A 560 -8.89 -23.43 -40.48
C LYS A 560 -8.22 -23.33 -39.10
N ALA A 561 -8.92 -23.69 -38.02
CA ALA A 561 -8.39 -23.59 -36.66
C ALA A 561 -7.54 -24.81 -36.25
N LEU A 562 -8.01 -26.04 -36.55
CA LEU A 562 -7.40 -27.29 -36.09
C LEU A 562 -5.88 -27.40 -36.32
N PRO A 563 -5.31 -27.03 -37.49
CA PRO A 563 -3.88 -27.16 -37.75
C PRO A 563 -2.99 -26.35 -36.79
N TYR A 564 -3.54 -25.30 -36.18
CA TYR A 564 -2.80 -24.38 -35.33
C TYR A 564 -2.84 -24.74 -33.83
N LEU A 565 -3.63 -25.76 -33.43
CA LEU A 565 -3.61 -26.27 -32.05
C LEU A 565 -2.26 -26.88 -31.66
N LYS A 566 -1.45 -27.30 -32.64
CA LYS A 566 -0.08 -27.82 -32.45
C LYS A 566 1.02 -26.78 -32.64
N HIS A 567 0.67 -25.51 -32.86
CA HIS A 567 1.65 -24.45 -33.10
C HIS A 567 2.55 -24.24 -31.89
N GLN A 568 3.82 -23.86 -32.07
CA GLN A 568 4.75 -23.64 -30.94
C GLN A 568 4.44 -22.35 -30.17
N ASP A 569 3.99 -21.31 -30.87
CA ASP A 569 3.52 -20.07 -30.24
C ASP A 569 2.17 -20.28 -29.52
N ARG A 570 2.14 -19.93 -28.23
CA ARG A 570 0.97 -20.07 -27.35
C ARG A 570 -0.20 -19.17 -27.72
N PHE A 571 0.05 -17.96 -28.22
CA PHE A 571 -1.00 -17.01 -28.60
C PHE A 571 -1.73 -17.50 -29.86
N ILE A 572 -1.01 -18.13 -30.81
CA ILE A 572 -1.62 -18.80 -31.96
C ILE A 572 -2.47 -20.01 -31.52
N ARG A 573 -1.94 -20.87 -30.63
CA ARG A 573 -2.71 -22.00 -30.08
C ARG A 573 -3.98 -21.53 -29.36
N TYR A 574 -3.87 -20.47 -28.56
CA TYR A 574 -5.00 -19.89 -27.82
C TYR A 574 -6.08 -19.39 -28.77
N ALA A 575 -5.72 -18.58 -29.78
CA ALA A 575 -6.66 -18.09 -30.79
C ALA A 575 -7.33 -19.26 -31.54
N ALA A 576 -6.56 -20.28 -31.93
CA ALA A 576 -7.10 -21.46 -32.59
C ALA A 576 -8.08 -22.24 -31.69
N ARG A 577 -7.76 -22.38 -30.39
CA ARG A 577 -8.65 -23.02 -29.42
C ARG A 577 -9.94 -22.23 -29.25
N VAL A 578 -9.89 -20.90 -29.09
CA VAL A 578 -11.09 -20.06 -28.98
C VAL A 578 -11.97 -20.16 -30.25
N ALA A 579 -11.36 -20.14 -31.44
CA ALA A 579 -12.09 -20.34 -32.70
C ALA A 579 -12.81 -21.70 -32.75
N LEU A 580 -12.19 -22.75 -32.20
CA LEU A 580 -12.78 -24.09 -32.11
C LEU A 580 -13.86 -24.19 -31.02
N GLU A 581 -13.63 -23.57 -29.87
CA GLU A 581 -14.56 -23.52 -28.73
C GLU A 581 -15.89 -22.83 -29.12
N LYS A 582 -15.88 -21.95 -30.12
CA LYS A 582 -17.13 -21.37 -30.66
C LYS A 582 -17.95 -22.34 -31.52
N GLN A 583 -17.43 -23.52 -31.86
CA GLN A 583 -18.08 -24.48 -32.76
C GLN A 583 -18.81 -25.57 -31.97
N PRO A 584 -19.93 -26.11 -32.50
CA PRO A 584 -20.61 -27.24 -31.86
C PRO A 584 -19.65 -28.43 -31.65
N VAL A 585 -19.50 -28.86 -30.39
CA VAL A 585 -18.57 -29.93 -29.96
C VAL A 585 -18.68 -31.19 -30.84
N ALA A 586 -19.90 -31.57 -31.21
CA ALA A 586 -20.17 -32.75 -32.04
C ALA A 586 -19.43 -32.75 -33.40
N LYS A 587 -19.08 -31.58 -33.94
CA LYS A 587 -18.42 -31.44 -35.24
C LYS A 587 -16.91 -31.70 -35.21
N TRP A 588 -16.28 -31.60 -34.04
CA TRP A 588 -14.82 -31.66 -33.95
C TRP A 588 -14.29 -32.59 -32.84
N GLN A 589 -15.13 -33.04 -31.91
CA GLN A 589 -14.71 -33.92 -30.80
C GLN A 589 -13.95 -35.17 -31.22
N LYS A 590 -14.23 -35.73 -32.42
CA LYS A 590 -13.57 -36.94 -32.93
C LYS A 590 -12.08 -36.75 -33.24
N HIS A 591 -11.60 -35.50 -33.40
CA HIS A 591 -10.19 -35.26 -33.69
C HIS A 591 -9.27 -35.72 -32.56
N ILE A 592 -9.71 -35.64 -31.30
CA ILE A 592 -8.89 -36.01 -30.14
C ILE A 592 -8.50 -37.48 -30.13
N THR A 593 -9.30 -38.38 -30.73
CA THR A 593 -9.03 -39.82 -30.70
C THR A 593 -7.94 -40.25 -31.67
N THR A 594 -7.60 -39.39 -32.64
CA THR A 594 -6.60 -39.67 -33.68
C THR A 594 -5.36 -38.75 -33.61
N GLU A 595 -5.44 -37.67 -32.84
CA GLU A 595 -4.36 -36.70 -32.71
C GLU A 595 -3.18 -37.29 -31.92
N LYS A 596 -1.96 -36.98 -32.37
CA LYS A 596 -0.70 -37.48 -31.80
C LYS A 596 0.22 -36.36 -31.32
N SER A 597 0.02 -35.14 -31.82
CA SER A 597 0.77 -33.97 -31.36
C SER A 597 0.40 -33.65 -29.91
N PRO A 598 1.36 -33.61 -28.97
CA PRO A 598 1.06 -33.33 -27.58
C PRO A 598 0.31 -32.01 -27.38
N TRP A 599 0.75 -30.93 -28.04
CA TRP A 599 0.07 -29.64 -27.96
C TRP A 599 -1.38 -29.70 -28.46
N ALA A 600 -1.63 -30.33 -29.62
CA ALA A 600 -2.99 -30.43 -30.13
C ALA A 600 -3.88 -31.32 -29.24
N VAL A 601 -3.35 -32.43 -28.68
CA VAL A 601 -4.07 -33.25 -27.69
C VAL A 601 -4.45 -32.40 -26.47
N ILE A 602 -3.52 -31.60 -25.94
CA ILE A 602 -3.76 -30.74 -24.77
C ILE A 602 -4.81 -29.67 -25.07
N GLU A 603 -4.71 -28.95 -26.20
CA GLU A 603 -5.66 -27.90 -26.54
C GLU A 603 -7.06 -28.45 -26.87
N LEU A 604 -7.14 -29.61 -27.55
CA LEU A 604 -8.42 -30.32 -27.76
C LEU A 604 -9.03 -30.79 -26.44
N SER A 605 -8.20 -31.30 -25.53
CA SER A 605 -8.63 -31.74 -24.19
C SER A 605 -9.18 -30.57 -23.39
N THR A 606 -8.47 -29.43 -23.38
CA THR A 606 -8.91 -28.19 -22.73
C THR A 606 -10.24 -27.69 -23.30
N ALA A 607 -10.37 -27.63 -24.62
CA ALA A 607 -11.60 -27.19 -25.28
C ALA A 607 -12.79 -28.13 -24.97
N LEU A 608 -12.57 -29.45 -25.05
CA LEU A 608 -13.61 -30.45 -24.74
C LEU A 608 -13.99 -30.42 -23.27
N ALA A 609 -13.03 -30.23 -22.36
CA ALA A 609 -13.34 -30.11 -20.94
C ALA A 609 -14.20 -28.87 -20.65
N ARG A 610 -13.97 -27.75 -21.34
CA ARG A 610 -14.69 -26.49 -21.10
C ARG A 610 -16.12 -26.48 -21.64
N LEU A 611 -16.39 -27.20 -22.73
CA LEU A 611 -17.65 -27.13 -23.49
C LEU A 611 -18.39 -28.45 -23.69
N GLY A 612 -17.69 -29.57 -23.53
CA GLY A 612 -18.26 -30.90 -23.71
C GLY A 612 -19.18 -31.30 -22.55
N THR A 613 -19.65 -32.54 -22.63
CA THR A 613 -20.43 -33.20 -21.58
C THR A 613 -19.61 -34.32 -20.95
N LYS A 614 -20.17 -34.95 -19.91
CA LYS A 614 -19.55 -36.07 -19.21
C LYS A 614 -19.06 -37.19 -20.15
N ASP A 615 -19.78 -37.43 -21.25
CA ASP A 615 -19.49 -38.49 -22.22
C ASP A 615 -18.13 -38.33 -22.91
N GLN A 616 -17.61 -37.10 -23.03
CA GLN A 616 -16.30 -36.86 -23.63
C GLN A 616 -15.14 -37.09 -22.64
N GLN A 617 -15.41 -37.13 -21.33
CA GLN A 617 -14.35 -37.24 -20.32
C GLN A 617 -13.44 -38.48 -20.52
N PRO A 618 -13.95 -39.71 -20.74
CA PRO A 618 -13.09 -40.87 -20.97
C PRO A 618 -12.16 -40.71 -22.17
N HIS A 619 -12.62 -40.04 -23.24
CA HIS A 619 -11.79 -39.78 -24.43
C HIS A 619 -10.68 -38.76 -24.14
N ILE A 620 -10.98 -37.73 -23.36
CA ILE A 620 -9.97 -36.76 -22.89
C ILE A 620 -8.89 -37.47 -22.06
N LEU A 621 -9.31 -38.23 -21.05
CA LEU A 621 -8.39 -38.92 -20.13
C LEU A 621 -7.55 -39.97 -20.87
N ALA A 622 -8.16 -40.74 -21.78
CA ALA A 622 -7.45 -41.71 -22.60
C ALA A 622 -6.42 -41.07 -23.54
N ALA A 623 -6.69 -39.87 -24.07
CA ALA A 623 -5.74 -39.15 -24.91
C ALA A 623 -4.59 -38.56 -24.08
N LEU A 624 -4.89 -37.90 -22.95
CA LEU A 624 -3.87 -37.34 -22.06
C LEU A 624 -2.97 -38.43 -21.45
N ASN A 625 -3.51 -39.61 -21.10
CA ASN A 625 -2.73 -40.71 -20.53
C ASN A 625 -1.70 -41.32 -21.51
N LYS A 626 -1.80 -41.03 -22.82
CA LYS A 626 -0.87 -41.52 -23.85
C LYS A 626 0.31 -40.57 -24.10
N LEU A 627 0.32 -39.39 -23.49
CA LEU A 627 1.40 -38.42 -23.66
C LEU A 627 2.68 -38.88 -22.94
N ASP A 628 3.84 -38.53 -23.50
CA ASP A 628 5.15 -38.87 -22.93
C ASP A 628 5.61 -37.81 -21.92
N TYR A 629 5.04 -37.86 -20.72
CA TYR A 629 5.34 -36.91 -19.64
C TYR A 629 6.81 -36.92 -19.17
N LYS A 630 7.54 -38.03 -19.38
CA LYS A 630 8.94 -38.14 -18.94
C LYS A 630 9.87 -37.25 -19.76
N ASN A 631 9.55 -37.04 -21.03
CA ASN A 631 10.35 -36.26 -21.97
C ASN A 631 9.72 -34.90 -22.32
N MET A 632 8.60 -34.56 -21.67
CA MET A 632 7.84 -33.33 -21.91
C MET A 632 8.53 -32.11 -21.26
N ASP A 633 8.50 -30.96 -21.93
CA ASP A 633 8.94 -29.71 -21.30
C ASP A 633 7.95 -29.24 -20.21
N THR A 634 8.41 -28.38 -19.31
CA THR A 634 7.62 -27.92 -18.15
C THR A 634 6.32 -27.22 -18.57
N GLN A 635 6.30 -26.42 -19.64
CA GLN A 635 5.09 -25.70 -20.05
C GLN A 635 4.03 -26.64 -20.59
N GLN A 636 4.44 -27.60 -21.41
CA GLN A 636 3.55 -28.62 -21.95
C GLN A 636 3.02 -29.54 -20.85
N PHE A 637 3.85 -29.90 -19.87
CA PHE A 637 3.42 -30.70 -18.71
C PHE A 637 2.38 -29.94 -17.88
N LEU A 638 2.65 -28.68 -17.50
CA LEU A 638 1.69 -27.86 -16.77
C LEU A 638 0.35 -27.71 -17.53
N ALA A 639 0.40 -27.51 -18.84
CA ALA A 639 -0.80 -27.42 -19.68
C ALA A 639 -1.59 -28.75 -19.73
N ALA A 640 -0.89 -29.89 -19.78
CA ALA A 640 -1.53 -31.21 -19.72
C ALA A 640 -2.20 -31.49 -18.36
N ILE A 641 -1.53 -31.12 -17.25
CA ILE A 641 -2.14 -31.24 -15.91
C ILE A 641 -3.38 -30.33 -15.80
N ARG A 642 -3.30 -29.11 -16.34
CA ARG A 642 -4.46 -28.20 -16.39
C ARG A 642 -5.64 -28.80 -17.16
N ALA A 643 -5.39 -29.53 -18.26
CA ALA A 643 -6.45 -30.22 -19.00
C ALA A 643 -7.12 -31.33 -18.16
N TYR A 644 -6.38 -32.09 -17.35
CA TYR A 644 -6.98 -33.02 -16.38
C TYR A 644 -7.84 -32.29 -15.34
N GLN A 645 -7.32 -31.20 -14.75
CA GLN A 645 -8.06 -30.41 -13.76
C GLN A 645 -9.38 -29.88 -14.33
N LEU A 646 -9.36 -29.37 -15.56
CA LEU A 646 -10.57 -28.92 -16.25
C LEU A 646 -11.53 -30.08 -16.49
N ALA A 647 -11.05 -31.24 -16.94
CA ALA A 647 -11.89 -32.42 -17.14
C ALA A 647 -12.59 -32.84 -15.84
N PHE A 648 -11.93 -32.74 -14.69
CA PHE A 648 -12.50 -33.10 -13.39
C PHE A 648 -13.42 -32.04 -12.79
N THR A 649 -13.12 -30.76 -13.01
CA THR A 649 -13.92 -29.64 -12.48
C THR A 649 -15.16 -29.35 -13.32
N ARG A 650 -15.10 -29.59 -14.63
CA ARG A 650 -16.18 -29.28 -15.57
C ARG A 650 -17.06 -30.48 -15.90
N LEU A 651 -16.46 -31.67 -15.96
CA LEU A 651 -17.13 -32.91 -16.36
C LEU A 651 -17.20 -33.91 -15.20
N ASP A 652 -17.30 -33.42 -13.96
CA ASP A 652 -17.40 -34.19 -12.72
C ASP A 652 -16.20 -35.12 -12.41
N LYS A 653 -16.23 -35.77 -11.24
CA LYS A 653 -15.23 -36.75 -10.83
C LYS A 653 -15.15 -37.93 -11.82
N PRO A 654 -13.95 -38.39 -12.21
CA PRO A 654 -13.80 -39.51 -13.15
C PRO A 654 -14.33 -40.83 -12.59
N SER A 655 -14.59 -41.79 -13.48
CA SER A 655 -14.91 -43.16 -13.09
C SER A 655 -13.73 -43.76 -12.31
N SER A 656 -13.98 -44.80 -11.48
CA SER A 656 -12.89 -45.44 -10.73
C SER A 656 -11.81 -46.00 -11.66
N ALA A 657 -12.18 -46.58 -12.81
CA ALA A 657 -11.24 -47.10 -13.79
C ALA A 657 -10.38 -45.98 -14.40
N ASP A 658 -11.00 -44.86 -14.79
CA ASP A 658 -10.28 -43.73 -15.35
C ASP A 658 -9.38 -43.06 -14.31
N ALA A 659 -9.87 -42.91 -13.07
CA ALA A 659 -9.09 -42.39 -11.96
C ALA A 659 -7.82 -43.24 -11.74
N THR A 660 -7.95 -44.57 -11.71
CA THR A 660 -6.80 -45.48 -11.61
C THR A 660 -5.83 -45.32 -12.77
N ALA A 661 -6.32 -45.15 -14.01
CA ALA A 661 -5.47 -44.93 -15.17
C ALA A 661 -4.69 -43.59 -15.11
N VAL A 662 -5.34 -42.52 -14.65
CA VAL A 662 -4.69 -41.22 -14.45
C VAL A 662 -3.64 -41.30 -13.34
N VAL A 663 -3.97 -41.93 -12.21
CA VAL A 663 -3.05 -42.13 -11.09
C VAL A 663 -1.82 -42.94 -11.54
N LYS A 664 -2.01 -44.01 -12.32
CA LYS A 664 -0.91 -44.79 -12.90
C LYS A 664 0.00 -43.96 -13.79
N THR A 665 -0.56 -42.97 -14.50
CA THR A 665 0.20 -42.10 -15.41
C THR A 665 1.02 -41.06 -14.64
N LEU A 666 0.43 -40.43 -13.62
CA LEU A 666 0.98 -39.22 -12.99
C LEU A 666 1.69 -39.47 -11.65
N ASN A 667 1.34 -40.50 -10.89
CA ASN A 667 1.80 -40.63 -9.49
C ASN A 667 3.32 -40.88 -9.38
N ASP A 668 3.92 -41.60 -10.33
CA ASP A 668 5.36 -41.88 -10.35
C ASP A 668 6.20 -40.67 -10.79
N LEU A 669 5.54 -39.64 -11.34
CA LEU A 669 6.16 -38.37 -11.71
C LEU A 669 6.15 -37.37 -10.54
N TYR A 670 5.54 -37.74 -9.41
CA TYR A 670 5.42 -36.93 -8.21
C TYR A 670 6.25 -37.55 -7.06
N PRO A 671 7.22 -36.81 -6.47
CA PRO A 671 7.57 -35.42 -6.74
C PRO A 671 8.39 -35.22 -8.03
N HIS A 672 8.18 -34.07 -8.67
CA HIS A 672 8.90 -33.60 -9.84
C HIS A 672 10.02 -32.61 -9.44
N LYS A 673 10.97 -32.32 -10.34
CA LYS A 673 12.04 -31.34 -10.12
C LYS A 673 11.57 -29.88 -10.12
N ASP A 674 10.45 -29.61 -10.77
CA ASP A 674 9.87 -28.27 -10.92
C ASP A 674 8.77 -28.01 -9.87
N ASN A 675 8.88 -26.87 -9.20
CA ASN A 675 7.99 -26.48 -8.11
C ASN A 675 6.54 -26.27 -8.57
N PHE A 676 6.31 -25.68 -9.74
CA PHE A 676 4.96 -25.47 -10.27
C PHE A 676 4.32 -26.80 -10.67
N VAL A 677 5.07 -27.69 -11.31
CA VAL A 677 4.58 -29.05 -11.62
C VAL A 677 4.18 -29.78 -10.34
N ASN A 678 4.96 -29.66 -9.26
CA ASN A 678 4.59 -30.24 -7.96
C ASN A 678 3.28 -29.66 -7.39
N ARG A 679 3.05 -28.34 -7.52
CA ARG A 679 1.79 -27.71 -7.08
C ARG A 679 0.59 -28.30 -7.82
N GLU A 680 0.69 -28.44 -9.14
CA GLU A 680 -0.42 -28.94 -9.96
C GLU A 680 -0.64 -30.45 -9.78
N LEU A 681 0.44 -31.25 -9.75
CA LEU A 681 0.36 -32.69 -9.48
C LEU A 681 -0.23 -32.97 -8.10
N SER A 682 0.17 -32.22 -7.06
CA SER A 682 -0.39 -32.42 -5.73
C SER A 682 -1.90 -32.26 -5.73
N GLN A 683 -2.44 -31.26 -6.43
CA GLN A 683 -3.87 -31.00 -6.43
C GLN A 683 -4.65 -32.13 -7.11
N VAL A 684 -4.17 -32.60 -8.27
CA VAL A 684 -4.80 -33.70 -9.01
C VAL A 684 -4.72 -35.02 -8.23
N LEU A 685 -3.53 -35.39 -7.72
CA LEU A 685 -3.33 -36.65 -7.04
C LEU A 685 -4.05 -36.71 -5.68
N LEU A 686 -4.10 -35.58 -4.95
CA LEU A 686 -4.90 -35.48 -3.73
C LEU A 686 -6.40 -35.58 -4.01
N PHE A 687 -6.90 -34.94 -5.07
CA PHE A 687 -8.31 -35.02 -5.47
C PHE A 687 -8.74 -36.46 -5.83
N LEU A 688 -7.84 -37.23 -6.47
CA LEU A 688 -8.07 -38.62 -6.85
C LEU A 688 -7.81 -39.64 -5.72
N ASN A 689 -7.43 -39.19 -4.52
CA ASN A 689 -6.99 -40.05 -3.41
C ASN A 689 -5.88 -41.04 -3.83
N ALA A 690 -4.91 -40.57 -4.63
CA ALA A 690 -3.83 -41.40 -5.14
C ALA A 690 -2.97 -41.99 -3.99
N PRO A 691 -2.56 -43.28 -4.07
CA PRO A 691 -1.74 -43.90 -3.04
C PRO A 691 -0.44 -43.13 -2.77
N GLY A 692 -0.22 -42.78 -1.49
CA GLY A 692 0.96 -42.06 -1.01
C GLY A 692 0.99 -40.56 -1.33
N ALA A 693 -0.02 -39.99 -2.00
CA ALA A 693 -0.02 -38.58 -2.39
C ALA A 693 0.00 -37.63 -1.18
N VAL A 694 -0.74 -37.94 -0.11
CA VAL A 694 -0.72 -37.16 1.14
C VAL A 694 0.68 -37.14 1.75
N SER A 695 1.29 -38.30 1.96
CA SER A 695 2.63 -38.40 2.57
C SER A 695 3.69 -37.69 1.72
N LYS A 696 3.71 -37.88 0.39
CA LYS A 696 4.61 -37.14 -0.52
C LYS A 696 4.43 -35.62 -0.39
N THR A 697 3.18 -35.15 -0.33
CA THR A 697 2.87 -33.71 -0.20
C THR A 697 3.32 -33.16 1.16
N VAL A 698 3.04 -33.87 2.25
CA VAL A 698 3.47 -33.47 3.61
C VAL A 698 5.00 -33.39 3.70
N GLN A 699 5.73 -34.35 3.13
CA GLN A 699 7.19 -34.28 3.10
C GLN A 699 7.71 -33.05 2.36
N MET A 700 7.07 -32.64 1.26
CA MET A 700 7.45 -31.40 0.59
C MET A 700 7.01 -30.14 1.34
N VAL A 701 5.89 -30.14 2.07
CA VAL A 701 5.53 -29.02 2.96
C VAL A 701 6.65 -28.75 3.98
N LEU A 702 7.33 -29.78 4.46
CA LEU A 702 8.43 -29.63 5.42
C LEU A 702 9.74 -29.19 4.77
N ASN A 703 10.03 -29.71 3.57
CA ASN A 703 11.38 -29.69 2.99
C ASN A 703 11.53 -28.82 1.75
N ALA A 704 10.44 -28.42 1.09
CA ALA A 704 10.52 -27.66 -0.15
C ALA A 704 11.22 -26.31 0.08
N THR A 705 12.06 -25.94 -0.87
CA THR A 705 12.71 -24.63 -0.95
C THR A 705 12.06 -23.82 -2.06
N ASP A 706 12.26 -22.51 -2.01
CA ASP A 706 11.77 -21.61 -3.04
C ASP A 706 12.86 -20.57 -3.36
N THR A 707 12.94 -20.17 -4.62
CA THR A 707 13.87 -19.14 -5.08
C THR A 707 13.19 -17.80 -4.88
N GLN A 708 13.78 -16.93 -4.05
CA GLN A 708 13.11 -15.72 -3.61
C GLN A 708 13.71 -14.51 -4.31
N GLU A 709 12.99 -13.95 -5.26
CA GLU A 709 13.36 -12.70 -5.93
C GLU A 709 13.07 -11.49 -5.06
N LYS A 710 13.65 -10.34 -5.40
CA LYS A 710 13.30 -9.06 -4.77
C LYS A 710 11.92 -8.63 -5.27
N ILE A 711 11.04 -8.23 -4.36
CA ILE A 711 9.65 -7.87 -4.69
C ILE A 711 9.62 -6.53 -5.42
N LEU A 712 10.43 -5.57 -5.00
CA LEU A 712 10.58 -4.28 -5.66
C LEU A 712 11.96 -3.66 -5.36
N ASP A 713 12.48 -2.86 -6.29
CA ASP A 713 13.74 -2.14 -6.08
C ASP A 713 13.67 -1.14 -4.90
N ASP A 714 14.75 -1.02 -4.13
CA ASP A 714 14.80 -0.16 -2.94
C ASP A 714 14.60 1.32 -3.28
N LYS A 715 15.07 1.76 -4.45
CA LYS A 715 14.89 3.13 -4.93
C LYS A 715 13.41 3.45 -5.11
N VAL A 716 12.63 2.51 -5.64
CA VAL A 716 11.18 2.67 -5.83
C VAL A 716 10.46 2.60 -4.49
N LEU A 717 10.85 1.67 -3.61
CA LEU A 717 10.30 1.55 -2.26
C LEU A 717 10.48 2.84 -1.44
N GLN A 718 11.63 3.51 -1.54
CA GLN A 718 11.86 4.78 -0.85
C GLN A 718 10.87 5.90 -1.23
N ARG A 719 10.11 5.77 -2.32
CA ARG A 719 9.11 6.76 -2.75
C ARG A 719 7.81 6.70 -1.96
N ASN A 720 7.55 5.61 -1.24
CA ASN A 720 6.36 5.51 -0.41
C ASN A 720 6.62 4.73 0.88
N ASP A 721 6.88 5.47 1.95
CA ASP A 721 7.25 4.89 3.25
C ASP A 721 6.14 4.02 3.86
N ARG A 722 4.87 4.25 3.47
CA ARG A 722 3.74 3.44 3.95
C ARG A 722 3.75 2.05 3.30
N TYR A 723 3.75 1.99 1.97
CA TYR A 723 3.67 0.73 1.23
C TYR A 723 5.01 -0.02 1.23
N ALA A 724 6.13 0.71 1.30
CA ALA A 724 7.45 0.10 1.33
C ALA A 724 7.71 -0.76 2.56
N LYS A 725 7.14 -0.38 3.71
CA LYS A 725 7.30 -1.15 4.94
C LYS A 725 6.72 -2.55 4.82
N GLU A 726 5.55 -2.72 4.21
CA GLU A 726 4.93 -4.04 4.02
C GLU A 726 5.77 -4.92 3.08
N VAL A 727 6.30 -4.34 2.00
CA VAL A 727 7.17 -5.04 1.04
C VAL A 727 8.48 -5.46 1.70
N LYS A 728 9.22 -4.52 2.32
CA LYS A 728 10.49 -4.80 3.01
C LYS A 728 10.33 -5.82 4.12
N ARG A 729 9.24 -5.74 4.88
CA ARG A 729 8.92 -6.69 5.94
C ARG A 729 8.66 -8.08 5.37
N THR A 730 7.92 -8.18 4.27
CA THR A 730 7.74 -9.46 3.57
C THR A 730 9.08 -10.00 3.08
N GLU A 731 9.97 -9.14 2.58
CA GLU A 731 11.32 -9.53 2.17
C GLU A 731 12.23 -9.95 3.34
N GLN A 732 11.99 -9.46 4.55
CA GLN A 732 12.74 -9.81 5.75
C GLN A 732 12.26 -11.12 6.39
N PHE A 733 10.94 -11.36 6.39
CA PHE A 733 10.30 -12.52 7.01
C PHE A 733 9.65 -13.43 5.95
N ARG A 734 10.39 -13.68 4.86
CA ARG A 734 9.87 -14.28 3.62
C ARG A 734 9.07 -15.57 3.85
N PRO A 735 7.81 -15.61 3.39
CA PRO A 735 7.07 -16.85 3.28
C PRO A 735 7.73 -17.80 2.28
N ASN A 736 7.72 -19.10 2.59
CA ASN A 736 8.03 -20.11 1.59
C ASN A 736 6.75 -20.40 0.78
N VAL A 737 6.65 -19.84 -0.42
CA VAL A 737 5.44 -19.89 -1.24
C VAL A 737 5.17 -21.32 -1.71
N GLN A 738 6.21 -22.09 -2.02
CA GLN A 738 6.07 -23.50 -2.35
C GLN A 738 5.46 -24.33 -1.21
N GLN A 739 6.01 -24.22 0.01
CA GLN A 739 5.48 -24.91 1.17
C GLN A 739 4.03 -24.50 1.44
N PHE A 740 3.72 -23.21 1.32
CA PHE A 740 2.36 -22.72 1.54
C PHE A 740 1.39 -23.25 0.48
N ALA A 741 1.74 -23.28 -0.80
CA ALA A 741 0.86 -23.83 -1.85
C ALA A 741 0.52 -25.32 -1.61
N LEU A 742 1.51 -26.11 -1.21
CA LEU A 742 1.33 -27.54 -0.91
C LEU A 742 0.51 -27.74 0.38
N ALA A 743 0.80 -26.97 1.43
CA ALA A 743 0.05 -27.01 2.68
C ALA A 743 -1.42 -26.60 2.46
N PHE A 744 -1.64 -25.55 1.66
CA PHE A 744 -2.96 -25.08 1.27
C PHE A 744 -3.73 -26.17 0.52
N SER A 745 -3.08 -26.95 -0.35
CA SER A 745 -3.72 -28.06 -1.08
C SER A 745 -4.17 -29.20 -0.15
N LEU A 746 -3.47 -29.43 0.97
CA LEU A 746 -3.82 -30.47 1.94
C LEU A 746 -5.01 -30.11 2.84
N ARG A 747 -5.31 -28.82 3.02
CA ARG A 747 -6.24 -28.36 4.07
C ARG A 747 -7.65 -28.96 3.95
N SER A 748 -8.11 -29.25 2.73
CA SER A 748 -9.46 -29.77 2.46
C SER A 748 -9.49 -31.30 2.29
N ILE A 749 -8.35 -31.98 2.40
CA ILE A 749 -8.23 -33.42 2.12
C ILE A 749 -8.61 -34.24 3.36
N LYS A 750 -9.52 -35.19 3.19
CA LYS A 750 -10.08 -36.00 4.29
C LYS A 750 -9.43 -37.38 4.42
N GLU A 751 -9.08 -38.00 3.30
CA GLU A 751 -8.59 -39.38 3.20
C GLU A 751 -7.08 -39.47 2.96
N GLY A 752 -6.49 -40.67 3.05
CA GLY A 752 -5.08 -40.92 2.73
C GLY A 752 -4.06 -40.50 3.79
N TRP A 753 -4.52 -40.04 4.95
CA TRP A 753 -3.67 -39.58 6.04
C TRP A 753 -3.17 -40.71 6.95
N SER A 754 -1.87 -40.78 7.21
CA SER A 754 -1.32 -41.46 8.40
C SER A 754 -1.36 -40.54 9.64
N GLU A 755 -1.25 -41.10 10.85
CA GLU A 755 -1.14 -40.28 12.06
C GLU A 755 0.12 -39.40 12.05
N ALA A 756 1.24 -39.94 11.54
CA ALA A 756 2.50 -39.22 11.41
C ALA A 756 2.40 -38.04 10.43
N ASP A 757 1.72 -38.23 9.29
CA ASP A 757 1.50 -37.17 8.31
C ASP A 757 0.65 -36.03 8.88
N ARG A 758 -0.45 -36.36 9.58
CA ARG A 758 -1.30 -35.34 10.23
C ARG A 758 -0.52 -34.57 11.28
N ALA A 759 0.22 -35.27 12.14
CA ALA A 759 1.04 -34.63 13.17
C ALA A 759 2.08 -33.67 12.55
N SER A 760 2.72 -34.09 11.47
CA SER A 760 3.73 -33.30 10.74
C SER A 760 3.12 -32.08 10.04
N TYR A 761 1.97 -32.24 9.40
CA TYR A 761 1.26 -31.13 8.78
C TYR A 761 0.84 -30.07 9.81
N PHE A 762 0.30 -30.48 10.96
CA PHE A 762 -0.10 -29.53 12.00
C PHE A 762 1.09 -28.90 12.74
N SER A 763 2.25 -29.56 12.81
CA SER A 763 3.47 -28.99 13.40
C SER A 763 4.16 -27.95 12.52
N TRP A 764 3.80 -27.85 11.24
CA TRP A 764 4.30 -26.82 10.32
C TRP A 764 3.71 -25.43 10.60
N PHE A 765 2.44 -25.34 11.01
CA PHE A 765 1.75 -24.06 11.23
C PHE A 765 2.46 -23.10 12.21
N PRO A 766 3.01 -23.54 13.36
CA PRO A 766 3.84 -22.71 14.22
C PRO A 766 4.93 -21.96 13.45
N ARG A 767 5.67 -22.66 12.60
CA ARG A 767 6.71 -22.06 11.75
C ARG A 767 6.09 -21.12 10.71
N ALA A 768 5.04 -21.55 10.02
CA ALA A 768 4.40 -20.72 8.99
C ALA A 768 3.83 -19.40 9.56
N LYS A 769 3.40 -19.39 10.83
CA LYS A 769 2.93 -18.20 11.54
C LYS A 769 4.03 -17.15 11.81
N THR A 770 5.31 -17.52 11.72
CA THR A 770 6.41 -16.54 11.84
C THR A 770 6.70 -15.81 10.54
N TRP A 771 6.20 -16.33 9.41
CA TRP A 771 6.31 -15.66 8.12
C TRP A 771 5.39 -14.44 8.07
N GLN A 772 5.81 -13.43 7.33
CA GLN A 772 5.03 -12.21 7.15
C GLN A 772 4.85 -11.93 5.67
N GLY A 773 3.63 -11.58 5.30
CA GLY A 773 3.27 -11.21 3.93
C GLY A 773 2.39 -9.96 3.90
N GLY A 774 1.69 -9.81 2.78
CA GLY A 774 0.66 -8.81 2.58
C GLY A 774 -0.49 -8.95 3.58
N ASN A 775 -1.37 -7.95 3.57
CA ASN A 775 -2.42 -7.78 4.56
C ASN A 775 -3.33 -9.01 4.80
N SER A 776 -3.59 -9.83 3.79
CA SER A 776 -4.44 -11.02 3.89
C SER A 776 -3.66 -12.31 4.21
N PHE A 777 -2.32 -12.30 4.09
CA PHE A 777 -1.45 -13.48 4.22
C PHE A 777 -1.69 -14.28 5.52
N GLY A 778 -1.56 -13.63 6.68
CA GLY A 778 -1.70 -14.31 7.98
C GLY A 778 -3.10 -14.90 8.18
N ALA A 779 -4.13 -14.26 7.63
CA ALA A 779 -5.49 -14.77 7.68
C ALA A 779 -5.65 -16.03 6.82
N PHE A 780 -4.99 -16.13 5.66
CA PHE A 780 -5.02 -17.36 4.87
C PHE A 780 -4.34 -18.54 5.57
N ILE A 781 -3.22 -18.31 6.26
CA ILE A 781 -2.54 -19.34 7.05
C ILE A 781 -3.47 -19.84 8.17
N GLU A 782 -4.06 -18.91 8.93
CA GLU A 782 -4.93 -19.26 10.05
C GLU A 782 -6.24 -19.92 9.59
N ASN A 783 -6.85 -19.44 8.52
CA ASN A 783 -8.06 -20.05 7.96
C ASN A 783 -7.76 -21.44 7.37
N SER A 784 -6.59 -21.66 6.79
CA SER A 784 -6.16 -22.99 6.32
C SER A 784 -6.00 -23.96 7.49
N ARG A 785 -5.46 -23.48 8.62
CA ARG A 785 -5.37 -24.26 9.86
C ARG A 785 -6.75 -24.65 10.38
N LYS A 786 -7.68 -23.69 10.43
CA LYS A 786 -9.06 -23.90 10.90
C LYS A 786 -9.81 -24.89 10.00
N GLU A 787 -9.74 -24.73 8.68
CA GLU A 787 -10.35 -25.64 7.70
C GLU A 787 -9.79 -27.06 7.83
N ALA A 788 -8.46 -27.20 7.98
CA ALA A 788 -7.83 -28.50 8.17
C ALA A 788 -8.20 -29.16 9.51
N LEU A 789 -8.32 -28.40 10.60
CA LEU A 789 -8.77 -28.95 11.88
C LEU A 789 -10.22 -29.45 11.80
N ALA A 790 -11.07 -28.76 11.02
CA ALA A 790 -12.45 -29.18 10.82
C ALA A 790 -12.58 -30.51 10.06
N SER A 791 -11.55 -30.93 9.29
CA SER A 791 -11.52 -32.23 8.63
C SER A 791 -11.11 -33.38 9.57
N VAL A 792 -10.68 -33.09 10.80
CA VAL A 792 -10.37 -34.09 11.83
C VAL A 792 -11.63 -34.40 12.62
N THR A 793 -12.27 -35.53 12.31
CA THR A 793 -13.54 -35.96 12.92
C THR A 793 -13.38 -36.46 14.36
N ASP A 794 -12.24 -37.07 14.69
CA ASP A 794 -11.92 -37.51 16.05
C ASP A 794 -11.56 -36.32 16.95
N GLU A 795 -12.36 -36.10 18.00
CA GLU A 795 -12.25 -34.93 18.87
C GLU A 795 -10.95 -34.88 19.68
N ALA A 796 -10.47 -36.03 20.15
CA ALA A 796 -9.23 -36.11 20.93
C ALA A 796 -8.01 -35.77 20.04
N LYS A 797 -7.98 -36.32 18.81
CA LYS A 797 -6.95 -36.00 17.80
C LYS A 797 -7.05 -34.54 17.36
N ARG A 798 -8.26 -34.02 17.12
CA ARG A 798 -8.48 -32.61 16.79
C ARG A 798 -7.93 -31.69 17.87
N THR A 799 -8.16 -32.01 19.14
CA THR A 799 -7.64 -31.26 20.30
C THR A 799 -6.11 -31.32 20.36
N LYS A 800 -5.52 -32.51 20.19
CA LYS A 800 -4.06 -32.72 20.10
C LYS A 800 -3.42 -31.87 19.00
N TYR A 801 -4.01 -31.89 17.79
CA TYR A 801 -3.51 -31.13 16.65
C TYR A 801 -3.75 -29.62 16.77
N ALA A 802 -4.87 -29.20 17.37
CA ALA A 802 -5.14 -27.80 17.67
C ALA A 802 -4.07 -27.25 18.62
N ALA A 803 -3.74 -28.00 19.68
CA ALA A 803 -2.67 -27.63 20.61
C ALA A 803 -1.30 -27.57 19.89
N ALA A 804 -0.96 -28.58 19.09
CA ALA A 804 0.31 -28.63 18.36
C ALA A 804 0.47 -27.46 17.35
N SER A 805 -0.59 -27.14 16.61
CA SER A 805 -0.60 -26.08 15.59
C SER A 805 -0.75 -24.66 16.16
N ALA A 806 -1.12 -24.55 17.44
CA ALA A 806 -1.19 -23.29 18.18
C ALA A 806 0.11 -22.97 18.94
N LYS A 807 1.06 -23.91 19.03
CA LYS A 807 2.34 -23.66 19.71
C LYS A 807 3.04 -22.47 19.08
N SER A 808 3.50 -21.55 19.93
CA SER A 808 4.40 -20.49 19.49
C SER A 808 5.81 -21.07 19.39
N VAL A 809 6.45 -20.94 18.23
CA VAL A 809 7.90 -21.20 18.05
C VAL A 809 8.74 -19.97 18.44
N VAL A 810 8.08 -18.82 18.63
CA VAL A 810 8.67 -17.64 19.23
C VAL A 810 8.41 -17.73 20.73
N ALA A 811 9.45 -17.69 21.56
CA ALA A 811 9.25 -17.57 23.00
C ALA A 811 8.32 -16.37 23.25
N ALA A 812 7.26 -16.55 24.04
CA ALA A 812 6.39 -15.43 24.39
C ALA A 812 7.28 -14.31 24.92
N ARG A 813 7.21 -13.14 24.28
CA ARG A 813 7.97 -11.97 24.73
C ARG A 813 7.66 -11.79 26.21
N ALA A 814 8.68 -11.78 27.06
CA ALA A 814 8.51 -11.38 28.44
C ALA A 814 8.10 -9.89 28.42
N ILE A 815 6.80 -9.63 28.49
CA ILE A 815 6.28 -8.26 28.59
C ILE A 815 6.65 -7.77 29.99
N GLN A 816 7.53 -6.79 30.06
CA GLN A 816 7.87 -6.13 31.31
C GLN A 816 6.76 -5.13 31.64
N THR A 817 6.29 -5.15 32.89
CA THR A 817 5.34 -4.14 33.35
C THR A 817 5.98 -2.75 33.34
N PRO A 818 5.20 -1.68 33.11
CA PRO A 818 5.70 -0.32 33.21
C PRO A 818 6.34 -0.05 34.58
N LYS A 819 7.46 0.68 34.59
CA LYS A 819 8.24 1.05 35.77
C LYS A 819 7.51 2.07 36.63
N GLY A 820 6.77 3.01 36.02
CA GLY A 820 6.05 4.05 36.75
C GLY A 820 6.96 5.07 37.44
N PRO A 821 6.43 5.88 38.39
CA PRO A 821 5.06 5.84 38.88
C PRO A 821 4.05 6.25 37.80
N GLY A 822 2.92 5.52 37.74
CA GLY A 822 1.80 5.84 36.87
C GLY A 822 0.99 7.04 37.38
N ARG A 823 0.21 7.67 36.49
CA ARG A 823 -0.74 8.73 36.82
C ARG A 823 -1.93 8.74 35.87
N ALA A 824 -3.05 9.31 36.29
CA ALA A 824 -4.14 9.63 35.37
C ALA A 824 -3.69 10.77 34.44
N TRP A 825 -3.52 10.46 33.16
CA TRP A 825 -3.06 11.43 32.18
C TRP A 825 -4.21 12.32 31.70
N ASN A 826 -4.04 13.63 31.76
CA ASN A 826 -4.83 14.58 30.96
C ASN A 826 -4.01 15.04 29.74
N LEU A 827 -4.71 15.55 28.72
CA LEU A 827 -4.09 15.91 27.44
C LEU A 827 -2.94 16.90 27.59
N LYS A 828 -3.12 17.95 28.41
CA LYS A 828 -2.12 19.01 28.61
C LYS A 828 -0.82 18.43 29.18
N ASP A 829 -0.92 17.60 30.21
CA ASP A 829 0.24 17.04 30.90
C ASP A 829 0.92 15.94 30.08
N ALA A 830 0.15 15.18 29.30
CA ALA A 830 0.69 14.18 28.36
C ALA A 830 1.48 14.83 27.23
N VAL A 831 0.95 15.89 26.62
CA VAL A 831 1.63 16.64 25.56
C VAL A 831 2.91 17.27 26.11
N ALA A 832 2.85 17.88 27.30
CA ALA A 832 4.01 18.48 27.94
C ALA A 832 5.12 17.46 28.24
N ALA A 833 4.78 16.21 28.58
CA ALA A 833 5.75 15.15 28.83
C ALA A 833 6.50 14.69 27.57
N VAL A 834 5.82 14.67 26.42
CA VAL A 834 6.37 14.09 25.18
C VAL A 834 6.97 15.15 24.25
N LYS A 835 6.42 16.37 24.24
CA LYS A 835 6.81 17.42 23.30
C LYS A 835 8.27 17.83 23.50
N GLY A 836 9.08 17.66 22.44
CA GLY A 836 10.52 17.93 22.49
C GLY A 836 11.38 16.80 23.10
N ASN A 837 10.76 15.72 23.59
CA ASN A 837 11.42 14.59 24.25
C ASN A 837 11.34 13.29 23.43
N LEU A 838 11.33 13.39 22.09
CA LEU A 838 11.26 12.22 21.20
C LEU A 838 12.62 11.75 20.68
N LYS A 839 13.72 12.47 20.94
CA LYS A 839 15.07 12.09 20.53
C LYS A 839 15.80 11.29 21.61
N GLY A 840 16.68 10.38 21.19
CA GLY A 840 17.45 9.50 22.08
C GLY A 840 16.57 8.58 22.93
N ARG A 841 15.40 8.19 22.43
CA ARG A 841 14.46 7.28 23.11
C ARG A 841 14.90 5.83 22.95
N ASP A 842 14.39 4.96 23.80
CA ASP A 842 14.69 3.53 23.80
C ASP A 842 13.65 2.78 22.97
N PHE A 843 14.11 2.18 21.86
CA PHE A 843 13.26 1.43 20.93
C PHE A 843 12.64 0.19 21.59
N ALA A 844 13.45 -0.60 22.31
CA ALA A 844 13.01 -1.86 22.91
C ALA A 844 12.01 -1.60 24.05
N SER A 845 12.21 -0.52 24.80
CA SER A 845 11.27 -0.02 25.82
C SER A 845 9.96 0.43 25.19
N GLY A 846 10.00 1.26 24.14
CA GLY A 846 8.79 1.75 23.47
C GLY A 846 7.96 0.61 22.87
N GLU A 847 8.64 -0.36 22.26
CA GLU A 847 8.01 -1.59 21.76
C GLU A 847 7.39 -2.42 22.89
N ASN A 848 8.12 -2.65 23.98
CA ASN A 848 7.59 -3.38 25.14
C ASN A 848 6.34 -2.69 25.70
N LEU A 849 6.36 -1.36 25.82
CA LEU A 849 5.25 -0.57 26.34
C LEU A 849 4.02 -0.66 25.43
N PHE A 850 4.19 -0.71 24.11
CA PHE A 850 3.09 -0.91 23.16
C PHE A 850 2.31 -2.22 23.43
N HIS A 851 3.02 -3.26 23.85
CA HIS A 851 2.40 -4.51 24.30
C HIS A 851 1.87 -4.43 25.73
N ALA A 852 2.63 -3.83 26.66
CA ALA A 852 2.27 -3.73 28.08
C ALA A 852 1.02 -2.88 28.33
N THR A 853 0.74 -1.88 27.48
CA THR A 853 -0.49 -1.06 27.52
C THR A 853 -1.61 -1.62 26.64
N ALA A 854 -1.49 -2.87 26.20
CA ALA A 854 -2.49 -3.60 25.40
C ALA A 854 -2.85 -2.98 24.03
N CYS A 855 -2.04 -2.07 23.49
CA CYS A 855 -2.30 -1.47 22.17
C CYS A 855 -2.29 -2.55 21.06
N ALA A 856 -1.37 -3.51 21.14
CA ALA A 856 -1.25 -4.63 20.20
C ALA A 856 -2.47 -5.57 20.16
N SER A 857 -3.32 -5.56 21.20
CA SER A 857 -4.51 -6.41 21.31
C SER A 857 -5.61 -6.00 20.32
N CYS A 858 -5.65 -4.72 19.94
CA CYS A 858 -6.68 -4.18 19.05
C CYS A 858 -6.10 -3.55 17.79
N HIS A 859 -4.88 -3.02 17.83
CA HIS A 859 -4.27 -2.31 16.72
C HIS A 859 -3.23 -3.15 16.01
N ARG A 860 -3.18 -2.98 14.68
CA ARG A 860 -2.00 -3.39 13.92
C ARG A 860 -0.90 -2.36 14.08
N PHE A 861 0.33 -2.83 14.19
CA PHE A 861 1.52 -1.99 14.20
C PHE A 861 2.69 -2.76 13.62
N ALA A 862 3.38 -2.15 12.65
CA ALA A 862 4.48 -2.77 11.91
C ALA A 862 4.14 -4.16 11.34
N GLY A 863 2.86 -4.44 11.04
CA GLY A 863 2.40 -5.72 10.50
C GLY A 863 1.97 -6.78 11.50
N GLN A 864 2.13 -6.51 12.79
CA GLN A 864 1.72 -7.38 13.88
C GLN A 864 0.50 -6.80 14.60
N GLY A 865 -0.20 -7.61 15.39
CA GLY A 865 -1.41 -7.19 16.12
C GLY A 865 -2.72 -7.46 15.37
N MET A 866 -3.84 -7.04 15.96
CA MET A 866 -5.19 -7.37 15.50
C MET A 866 -5.80 -6.24 14.65
N GLY A 867 -6.72 -6.56 13.74
CA GLY A 867 -7.38 -5.59 12.85
C GLY A 867 -8.69 -5.01 13.39
N ILE A 868 -8.84 -4.92 14.71
CA ILE A 868 -10.08 -4.50 15.36
C ILE A 868 -10.18 -2.98 15.36
N GLY A 869 -9.10 -2.31 15.77
CA GLY A 869 -8.87 -0.88 15.62
C GLY A 869 -8.08 -0.52 14.36
N PRO A 870 -7.86 0.78 14.10
CA PRO A 870 -7.06 1.25 12.97
C PRO A 870 -5.61 0.76 13.06
N ASP A 871 -5.00 0.48 11.91
CA ASP A 871 -3.55 0.28 11.85
C ASP A 871 -2.85 1.56 12.30
N LEU A 872 -1.97 1.45 13.29
CA LEU A 872 -1.22 2.57 13.88
C LEU A 872 0.13 2.79 13.18
N THR A 873 0.52 1.92 12.25
CA THR A 873 1.70 2.10 11.39
C THR A 873 1.55 3.40 10.59
N GLY A 874 2.54 4.28 10.68
CA GLY A 874 2.53 5.59 10.00
C GLY A 874 1.51 6.57 10.57
N SER A 875 1.06 6.38 11.81
CA SER A 875 0.14 7.30 12.50
C SER A 875 0.68 8.73 12.63
N ALA A 876 2.01 8.92 12.70
CA ALA A 876 2.64 10.24 12.70
C ALA A 876 2.35 11.08 11.44
N ASN A 877 2.02 10.45 10.31
CA ASN A 877 1.64 11.17 9.09
C ASN A 877 0.15 11.59 9.08
N ARG A 878 -0.65 11.07 10.03
CA ARG A 878 -2.11 11.26 10.10
C ARG A 878 -2.55 12.10 11.31
N TYR A 879 -1.82 12.02 12.41
CA TYR A 879 -2.18 12.65 13.68
C TYR A 879 -1.03 13.50 14.18
N THR A 880 -1.36 14.68 14.72
CA THR A 880 -0.39 15.43 15.55
C THR A 880 -0.14 14.71 16.88
N LEU A 881 0.86 15.15 17.64
CA LEU A 881 1.12 14.63 18.98
C LEU A 881 -0.10 14.81 19.89
N GLU A 882 -0.69 16.00 19.84
CA GLU A 882 -1.91 16.36 20.57
C GLU A 882 -3.09 15.46 20.15
N ASP A 883 -3.32 15.24 18.85
CA ASP A 883 -4.40 14.36 18.37
C ASP A 883 -4.19 12.91 18.82
N MET A 884 -2.95 12.40 18.74
CA MET A 884 -2.63 11.03 19.16
C MET A 884 -2.91 10.83 20.65
N LEU A 885 -2.41 11.74 21.49
CA LEU A 885 -2.60 11.64 22.93
C LEU A 885 -4.07 11.83 23.33
N GLU A 886 -4.82 12.69 22.64
CA GLU A 886 -6.26 12.85 22.88
C GLU A 886 -7.03 11.57 22.53
N ASN A 887 -6.73 10.94 21.40
CA ASN A 887 -7.35 9.67 21.01
C ASN A 887 -7.02 8.53 21.99
N ILE A 888 -5.82 8.52 22.59
CA ILE A 888 -5.44 7.51 23.60
C ILE A 888 -6.13 7.78 24.96
N ILE A 889 -6.19 9.03 25.39
CA ILE A 889 -6.73 9.42 26.70
C ILE A 889 -8.26 9.40 26.70
N SER A 890 -8.89 9.80 25.59
CA SER A 890 -10.33 9.95 25.43
C SER A 890 -10.86 9.22 24.19
N PRO A 891 -10.74 7.88 24.12
CA PRO A 891 -11.03 7.11 22.91
C PRO A 891 -12.48 7.16 22.44
N SER A 892 -13.45 7.48 23.31
CA SER A 892 -14.86 7.66 22.94
C SER A 892 -15.20 9.08 22.47
N LYS A 893 -14.24 10.02 22.49
CA LYS A 893 -14.49 11.42 22.13
C LYS A 893 -14.81 11.60 20.64
N VAL A 894 -14.08 10.88 19.78
CA VAL A 894 -14.34 10.82 18.34
C VAL A 894 -14.10 9.38 17.89
N ILE A 895 -15.16 8.69 17.52
CA ILE A 895 -15.09 7.32 16.98
C ILE A 895 -15.37 7.41 15.49
N SER A 896 -14.44 6.95 14.65
CA SER A 896 -14.64 6.91 13.19
C SER A 896 -15.78 5.95 12.83
N ASP A 897 -16.58 6.31 11.83
CA ASP A 897 -17.69 5.51 11.27
C ASP A 897 -17.28 4.08 10.88
N GLN A 898 -16.00 3.86 10.55
CA GLN A 898 -15.46 2.54 10.21
C GLN A 898 -15.30 1.62 11.43
N TYR A 899 -15.23 2.17 12.65
CA TYR A 899 -14.90 1.47 13.88
C TYR A 899 -15.98 1.60 14.97
N ILE A 900 -17.01 2.42 14.73
CA ILE A 900 -18.14 2.58 15.66
C ILE A 900 -19.00 1.32 15.70
N SER A 901 -19.38 0.89 16.90
CA SER A 901 -20.35 -0.19 17.09
C SER A 901 -21.77 0.34 16.85
N THR A 902 -22.68 -0.55 16.48
CA THR A 902 -24.11 -0.24 16.42
C THR A 902 -24.83 -0.99 17.53
N GLN A 903 -25.70 -0.30 18.26
CA GLN A 903 -26.66 -0.91 19.17
C GLN A 903 -27.93 -1.21 18.39
N PHE A 904 -28.28 -2.49 18.28
CA PHE A 904 -29.51 -2.99 17.68
C PHE A 904 -30.50 -3.31 18.78
N THR A 905 -31.70 -2.73 18.70
CA THR A 905 -32.84 -3.15 19.51
C THR A 905 -33.71 -4.06 18.66
N MET A 906 -33.96 -5.26 19.16
CA MET A 906 -34.71 -6.31 18.50
C MET A 906 -36.21 -6.14 18.74
N LYS A 907 -37.05 -6.77 17.90
CA LYS A 907 -38.52 -6.75 18.05
C LYS A 907 -39.00 -7.42 19.34
N ASP A 908 -38.25 -8.38 19.86
CA ASP A 908 -38.51 -9.05 21.14
C ASP A 908 -38.09 -8.21 22.37
N GLY A 909 -37.52 -7.01 22.14
CA GLY A 909 -37.04 -6.10 23.19
C GLY A 909 -35.60 -6.34 23.63
N SER A 910 -34.93 -7.39 23.15
CA SER A 910 -33.50 -7.61 23.42
C SER A 910 -32.62 -6.58 22.71
N THR A 911 -31.39 -6.40 23.20
CA THR A 911 -30.41 -5.49 22.62
C THR A 911 -29.14 -6.23 22.29
N VAL A 912 -28.62 -6.01 21.08
CA VAL A 912 -27.33 -6.54 20.63
C VAL A 912 -26.44 -5.37 20.25
N ILE A 913 -25.25 -5.29 20.85
CA ILE A 913 -24.26 -4.27 20.51
C ILE A 913 -23.13 -4.95 19.76
N GLY A 914 -22.82 -4.47 18.56
CA GLY A 914 -21.69 -4.97 17.80
C GLY A 914 -21.42 -4.15 16.55
N ARG A 915 -20.21 -4.31 16.01
CA ARG A 915 -19.86 -3.72 14.71
C ARG A 915 -20.36 -4.63 13.60
N VAL A 916 -21.04 -4.08 12.61
CA VAL A 916 -21.46 -4.85 11.43
C VAL A 916 -20.23 -5.26 10.62
N ALA A 917 -19.97 -6.57 10.53
CA ALA A 917 -18.92 -7.12 9.67
C ALA A 917 -19.41 -7.28 8.23
N THR A 918 -20.56 -7.93 8.06
CA THR A 918 -21.22 -8.15 6.77
C THR A 918 -22.74 -8.18 6.92
N GLU A 919 -23.45 -7.88 5.84
CA GLU A 919 -24.89 -8.13 5.68
C GLU A 919 -25.08 -9.02 4.45
N GLU A 920 -25.55 -10.24 4.64
CA GLU A 920 -25.73 -11.25 3.58
C GLU A 920 -27.08 -11.97 3.83
N ASP A 921 -27.87 -12.24 2.78
CA ASP A 921 -29.14 -12.99 2.85
C ASP A 921 -30.15 -12.53 3.91
N GLY A 922 -30.23 -11.22 4.17
CA GLY A 922 -31.11 -10.64 5.20
C GLY A 922 -30.63 -10.87 6.63
N GLN A 923 -29.36 -11.23 6.82
CA GLN A 923 -28.68 -11.43 8.11
C GLN A 923 -27.55 -10.41 8.29
N LEU A 924 -27.51 -9.79 9.45
CA LEU A 924 -26.38 -8.99 9.93
C LEU A 924 -25.42 -9.90 10.70
N HIS A 925 -24.16 -9.91 10.29
CA HIS A 925 -23.09 -10.55 11.03
C HIS A 925 -22.38 -9.49 11.88
N LEU A 926 -22.53 -9.59 13.20
CA LEU A 926 -22.04 -8.60 14.15
C LEU A 926 -20.81 -9.11 14.90
N MET A 927 -19.78 -8.27 14.96
CA MET A 927 -18.64 -8.42 15.86
C MET A 927 -19.00 -7.81 17.21
N THR A 928 -19.31 -8.66 18.19
CA THR A 928 -19.72 -8.24 19.54
C THR A 928 -18.59 -8.28 20.58
N ASN A 929 -17.48 -8.96 20.27
CA ASN A 929 -16.31 -9.03 21.13
C ASN A 929 -15.16 -8.16 20.59
N PRO A 930 -14.71 -7.13 21.32
CA PRO A 930 -13.63 -6.24 20.89
C PRO A 930 -12.23 -6.83 20.98
N PHE A 931 -12.06 -8.05 21.47
CA PHE A 931 -10.77 -8.74 21.59
C PHE A 931 -10.68 -10.01 20.75
N SER A 932 -11.71 -10.32 19.96
CA SER A 932 -11.74 -11.50 19.08
C SER A 932 -12.35 -11.17 17.73
N SER A 933 -11.68 -11.56 16.65
CA SER A 933 -12.26 -11.49 15.31
C SER A 933 -13.27 -12.60 15.01
N ASP A 934 -13.37 -13.62 15.89
CA ASP A 934 -14.11 -14.86 15.62
C ASP A 934 -15.54 -14.87 16.22
N SER A 935 -15.99 -13.78 16.84
CA SER A 935 -17.36 -13.69 17.39
C SER A 935 -18.32 -13.09 16.36
N ASN A 936 -19.13 -13.94 15.71
CA ASN A 936 -20.17 -13.57 14.75
C ASN A 936 -21.57 -13.80 15.35
N VAL A 937 -22.13 -12.82 16.05
CA VAL A 937 -23.56 -12.85 16.39
C VAL A 937 -24.34 -12.56 15.12
N GLN A 938 -25.25 -13.45 14.74
CA GLN A 938 -26.11 -13.26 13.57
C GLN A 938 -27.45 -12.68 14.00
N VAL A 939 -27.87 -11.62 13.32
CA VAL A 939 -29.13 -10.92 13.59
C VAL A 939 -29.92 -10.79 12.29
N LYS A 940 -31.11 -11.37 12.21
CA LYS A 940 -32.00 -11.17 11.05
C LYS A 940 -32.36 -9.69 10.95
N VAL A 941 -32.16 -9.09 9.78
CA VAL A 941 -32.54 -7.70 9.51
C VAL A 941 -34.03 -7.49 9.78
N ALA A 942 -34.86 -8.50 9.46
CA ALA A 942 -36.29 -8.49 9.70
C ALA A 942 -36.68 -8.43 11.20
N ASP A 943 -35.78 -8.85 12.10
CA ASP A 943 -36.03 -8.88 13.55
C ASP A 943 -35.52 -7.61 14.26
N VAL A 944 -34.83 -6.72 13.55
CA VAL A 944 -34.36 -5.44 14.10
C VAL A 944 -35.52 -4.46 14.17
N LYS A 945 -35.81 -3.94 15.36
CA LYS A 945 -36.81 -2.88 15.61
C LYS A 945 -36.21 -1.50 15.37
N SER A 946 -35.00 -1.26 15.84
CA SER A 946 -34.26 -0.03 15.61
C SER A 946 -32.75 -0.26 15.77
N LYS A 947 -31.95 0.68 15.23
CA LYS A 947 -30.50 0.69 15.41
C LYS A 947 -30.02 2.10 15.69
N LYS A 948 -29.00 2.25 16.54
CA LYS A 948 -28.34 3.54 16.79
C LYS A 948 -26.83 3.35 16.97
N PRO A 949 -25.99 4.35 16.63
CA PRO A 949 -24.57 4.29 16.94
C PRO A 949 -24.33 4.07 18.45
N TYR A 950 -23.33 3.28 18.78
CA TYR A 950 -22.89 3.06 20.16
C TYR A 950 -21.74 4.04 20.46
N GLU A 951 -21.99 4.99 21.35
CA GLU A 951 -21.11 6.14 21.62
C GLU A 951 -19.87 5.80 22.45
N VAL A 952 -19.70 4.53 22.85
CA VAL A 952 -18.55 4.07 23.64
C VAL A 952 -17.58 3.32 22.72
N SER A 953 -16.33 3.78 22.71
CA SER A 953 -15.26 3.13 21.96
C SER A 953 -14.91 1.77 22.56
N HIS A 954 -14.53 0.84 21.70
CA HIS A 954 -13.98 -0.44 22.13
C HIS A 954 -12.55 -0.32 22.67
N MET A 955 -11.85 0.78 22.37
CA MET A 955 -10.56 1.07 22.97
C MET A 955 -10.79 1.53 24.42
N PRO A 956 -10.29 0.81 25.44
CA PRO A 956 -10.45 1.21 26.83
C PRO A 956 -9.78 2.56 27.11
N ALA A 957 -10.38 3.38 27.97
CA ALA A 957 -9.72 4.57 28.49
C ALA A 957 -8.65 4.19 29.54
N GLY A 958 -7.64 5.04 29.71
CA GLY A 958 -6.64 4.89 30.77
C GLY A 958 -5.53 3.86 30.51
N LEU A 959 -5.38 3.36 29.29
CA LEU A 959 -4.35 2.37 28.92
C LEU A 959 -2.91 2.82 29.24
N ILE A 960 -2.65 4.13 29.23
CA ILE A 960 -1.32 4.70 29.51
C ILE A 960 -1.15 5.15 30.97
N ASN A 961 -2.14 4.95 31.85
CA ASN A 961 -2.12 5.48 33.22
C ASN A 961 -1.03 4.84 34.10
N THR A 962 -0.45 3.72 33.67
CA THR A 962 0.67 3.05 34.36
C THR A 962 2.03 3.64 34.00
N LEU A 963 2.11 4.47 32.95
CA LEU A 963 3.37 5.00 32.43
C LEU A 963 3.83 6.25 33.16
N ASN A 964 5.14 6.38 33.38
CA ASN A 964 5.78 7.66 33.71
C ASN A 964 6.07 8.51 32.44
N PRO A 965 6.54 9.78 32.56
CA PRO A 965 6.79 10.66 31.40
C PRO A 965 7.79 10.12 30.35
N ASP A 966 8.87 9.47 30.77
CA ASP A 966 9.85 8.90 29.86
C ASP A 966 9.32 7.66 29.15
N GLU A 967 8.54 6.83 29.85
CA GLU A 967 7.87 5.67 29.28
C GLU A 967 6.81 6.08 28.25
N LEU A 968 6.01 7.11 28.55
CA LEU A 968 5.08 7.68 27.57
C LEU A 968 5.84 8.21 26.34
N SER A 969 6.99 8.85 26.54
CA SER A 969 7.82 9.35 25.43
C SER A 969 8.43 8.22 24.60
N ASN A 970 8.87 7.12 25.21
CA ASN A 970 9.33 5.91 24.51
C ASN A 970 8.20 5.27 23.69
N LEU A 971 7.01 5.11 24.28
CA LEU A 971 5.83 4.57 23.59
C LEU A 971 5.45 5.43 22.38
N ILE A 972 5.37 6.76 22.55
CA ILE A 972 5.02 7.66 21.44
C ILE A 972 6.12 7.71 20.39
N ALA A 973 7.41 7.70 20.77
CA ALA A 973 8.51 7.62 19.80
C ALA A 973 8.44 6.32 18.99
N TYR A 974 8.14 5.19 19.63
CA TYR A 974 7.90 3.91 18.96
C TYR A 974 6.74 3.99 17.98
N ILE A 975 5.59 4.52 18.38
CA ILE A 975 4.43 4.68 17.50
C ILE A 975 4.73 5.64 16.33
N PHE A 976 5.38 6.78 16.60
CA PHE A 976 5.60 7.84 15.61
C PHE A 976 6.72 7.54 14.62
N SER A 977 7.75 6.80 15.02
CA SER A 977 8.72 6.21 14.10
C SER A 977 8.11 5.08 13.26
N ALA A 978 6.91 4.63 13.60
CA ALA A 978 6.24 3.49 13.00
C ALA A 978 7.11 2.23 13.08
N GLY A 979 7.72 2.00 14.25
CA GLY A 979 8.50 0.81 14.58
C GLY A 979 9.85 0.73 13.88
N ASP A 980 10.37 1.86 13.39
CA ASP A 980 11.67 1.92 12.71
C ASP A 980 12.78 2.26 13.71
N GLU A 981 13.57 1.25 14.11
CA GLU A 981 14.71 1.41 15.01
C GLU A 981 15.79 2.36 14.45
N SER A 982 15.87 2.53 13.13
CA SER A 982 16.81 3.45 12.50
C SER A 982 16.35 4.92 12.49
N HIS A 983 15.13 5.19 12.96
CA HIS A 983 14.56 6.54 13.01
C HIS A 983 15.39 7.47 13.92
N GLU A 984 15.43 8.77 13.60
CA GLU A 984 16.19 9.77 14.38
C GLU A 984 15.77 9.88 15.86
N TYR A 985 14.63 9.28 16.21
CA TYR A 985 14.12 9.21 17.58
C TYR A 985 14.93 8.24 18.45
N PHE A 986 15.48 7.18 17.85
CA PHE A 986 16.27 6.15 18.55
C PHE A 986 17.75 6.20 18.20
N SER A 987 18.13 7.00 17.21
CA SER A 987 19.53 7.36 17.07
C SER A 987 19.94 8.18 18.29
N ALA A 988 20.48 7.51 19.31
CA ALA A 988 21.39 8.18 20.25
C ALA A 988 22.39 8.91 19.36
N ALA A 989 22.52 10.23 19.53
CA ALA A 989 23.33 11.09 18.66
C ALA A 989 24.66 10.38 18.34
N GLN A 990 24.74 9.73 17.17
CA GLN A 990 25.88 8.88 16.85
C GLN A 990 27.04 9.84 16.65
N HIS A 991 27.97 9.86 17.60
CA HIS A 991 29.20 10.60 17.47
C HIS A 991 29.88 10.16 16.16
N GLN A 992 29.89 11.05 15.18
CA GLN A 992 30.60 10.87 13.92
C GLN A 992 31.73 11.88 13.87
N PRO A 993 32.97 11.49 14.22
CA PRO A 993 34.09 12.41 14.18
C PRO A 993 34.33 12.84 12.72
N LYS A 994 34.47 14.15 12.53
CA LYS A 994 34.90 14.75 11.27
C LYS A 994 36.37 14.42 11.06
N LEU A 995 36.65 13.55 10.09
CA LEU A 995 38.00 13.08 9.77
C LEU A 995 38.35 13.52 8.35
N GLU A 996 38.65 14.82 8.20
CA GLU A 996 38.95 15.42 6.90
C GLU A 996 40.21 14.79 6.28
N GLY A 997 40.10 14.39 5.00
CA GLY A 997 41.16 13.71 4.27
C GLY A 997 41.32 12.23 4.57
N ALA A 998 40.36 11.60 5.26
CA ALA A 998 40.38 10.16 5.51
C ALA A 998 39.91 9.34 4.30
N GLU A 999 40.59 8.22 4.04
CA GLU A 999 40.16 7.21 3.08
C GLU A 999 39.17 6.23 3.72
N SER A 1000 38.23 5.70 2.94
CA SER A 1000 37.38 4.60 3.41
C SER A 1000 38.06 3.27 3.13
N LEU A 1001 38.19 2.43 4.16
CA LEU A 1001 38.80 1.10 4.04
C LEU A 1001 37.80 0.02 3.61
N PHE A 1002 36.52 0.35 3.46
CA PHE A 1002 35.48 -0.60 3.07
C PHE A 1002 34.52 0.03 2.06
N ASN A 1003 34.32 -0.64 0.93
CA ASN A 1003 33.56 -0.11 -0.21
C ASN A 1003 32.03 -0.26 -0.07
N GLY A 1004 31.53 -0.89 1.00
CA GLY A 1004 30.10 -1.11 1.24
C GLY A 1004 29.45 -2.18 0.36
N LYS A 1005 30.23 -2.89 -0.48
CA LYS A 1005 29.70 -3.85 -1.47
C LYS A 1005 30.26 -5.26 -1.28
N ASP A 1006 31.57 -5.38 -1.12
CA ASP A 1006 32.27 -6.66 -1.03
C ASP A 1006 33.55 -6.52 -0.20
N LEU A 1007 34.25 -7.63 0.02
CA LEU A 1007 35.49 -7.68 0.82
C LEU A 1007 36.74 -7.35 -0.02
N SER A 1008 36.62 -6.62 -1.14
CA SER A 1008 37.79 -6.20 -1.90
C SER A 1008 38.73 -5.37 -1.02
N GLY A 1009 40.01 -5.74 -1.03
CA GLY A 1009 41.02 -5.16 -0.13
C GLY A 1009 41.14 -5.86 1.23
N TRP A 1010 40.34 -6.88 1.50
CA TRP A 1010 40.38 -7.67 2.73
C TRP A 1010 40.61 -9.15 2.44
N LYS A 1011 41.26 -9.87 3.36
CA LYS A 1011 41.50 -11.31 3.25
C LYS A 1011 41.22 -12.01 4.57
N GLY A 1012 40.37 -13.02 4.54
CA GLY A 1012 39.96 -13.81 5.70
C GLY A 1012 39.27 -15.09 5.25
N ASP A 1013 38.78 -15.86 6.21
CA ASP A 1013 38.04 -17.09 5.93
C ASP A 1013 36.68 -16.76 5.28
N PRO A 1014 36.44 -17.15 4.00
CA PRO A 1014 35.20 -16.82 3.29
C PRO A 1014 33.98 -17.52 3.89
N ASP A 1015 34.16 -18.59 4.68
CA ASP A 1015 33.05 -19.24 5.37
C ASP A 1015 32.58 -18.41 6.57
N LEU A 1016 33.43 -17.56 7.13
CA LEU A 1016 33.15 -16.80 8.36
C LEU A 1016 32.86 -15.32 8.11
N TRP A 1017 33.36 -14.76 7.00
CA TRP A 1017 33.25 -13.36 6.66
C TRP A 1017 32.46 -13.13 5.36
N SER A 1018 31.54 -12.18 5.40
CA SER A 1018 30.70 -11.80 4.26
C SER A 1018 30.36 -10.32 4.32
N VAL A 1019 29.78 -9.76 3.25
CA VAL A 1019 29.11 -8.46 3.30
C VAL A 1019 27.61 -8.69 3.31
N LYS A 1020 26.92 -8.06 4.28
CA LYS A 1020 25.46 -8.07 4.39
C LYS A 1020 25.00 -6.64 4.62
N ASP A 1021 23.97 -6.18 3.91
CA ASP A 1021 23.37 -4.86 4.11
C ASP A 1021 24.38 -3.68 4.13
N GLY A 1022 25.43 -3.78 3.31
CA GLY A 1022 26.48 -2.76 3.24
C GLY A 1022 27.39 -2.68 4.48
N VAL A 1023 27.47 -3.74 5.29
CA VAL A 1023 28.39 -3.87 6.43
C VAL A 1023 29.26 -5.13 6.29
N ILE A 1024 30.48 -5.09 6.84
CA ILE A 1024 31.31 -6.30 6.98
C ILE A 1024 30.71 -7.13 8.11
N HIS A 1025 30.30 -8.35 7.81
CA HIS A 1025 29.64 -9.27 8.72
C HIS A 1025 30.52 -10.50 8.99
N GLY A 1026 30.90 -10.69 10.25
CA GLY A 1026 31.57 -11.90 10.74
C GLY A 1026 30.61 -12.78 11.54
N SER A 1027 30.59 -14.09 11.27
CA SER A 1027 29.82 -15.05 12.07
C SER A 1027 30.53 -16.39 12.20
N THR A 1028 30.43 -17.00 13.38
CA THR A 1028 30.92 -18.36 13.59
C THR A 1028 29.89 -19.44 13.22
N HIS A 1029 28.69 -19.05 12.75
CA HIS A 1029 27.60 -19.96 12.33
C HIS A 1029 27.23 -21.03 13.37
N GLY A 1030 27.24 -20.68 14.66
CA GLY A 1030 26.95 -21.61 15.74
C GLY A 1030 28.11 -22.55 16.11
N LYS A 1031 29.26 -22.45 15.44
CA LYS A 1031 30.45 -23.29 15.68
C LYS A 1031 31.41 -22.58 16.65
N LYS A 1032 32.16 -23.39 17.41
CA LYS A 1032 33.33 -22.92 18.17
C LYS A 1032 34.53 -22.84 17.23
N ILE A 1033 35.25 -21.73 17.26
CA ILE A 1033 36.44 -21.49 16.44
C ILE A 1033 37.65 -21.10 17.31
N LYS A 1034 38.83 -21.03 16.70
CA LYS A 1034 39.99 -20.31 17.27
C LYS A 1034 39.96 -18.85 16.77
N ASN A 1035 40.70 -17.95 17.44
CA ASN A 1035 40.86 -16.56 17.00
C ASN A 1035 41.30 -16.53 15.53
N THR A 1036 40.52 -15.83 14.71
CA THR A 1036 40.79 -15.63 13.29
C THR A 1036 40.37 -14.23 12.90
N PHE A 1037 41.02 -13.68 11.86
CA PHE A 1037 40.90 -12.27 11.53
C PHE A 1037 40.58 -12.04 10.05
N LEU A 1038 39.82 -11.00 9.76
CA LEU A 1038 39.71 -10.43 8.42
C LEU A 1038 40.75 -9.32 8.28
N ILE A 1039 41.77 -9.54 7.47
CA ILE A 1039 43.01 -8.75 7.43
C ILE A 1039 42.99 -7.79 6.25
N LEU A 1040 43.20 -6.50 6.51
CA LEU A 1040 43.33 -5.48 5.46
C LEU A 1040 44.60 -5.74 4.64
N GLN A 1041 44.46 -5.76 3.32
CA GLN A 1041 45.57 -5.89 2.37
C GLN A 1041 46.15 -4.52 2.04
N GLY A 1042 47.45 -4.45 1.73
CA GLY A 1042 48.17 -3.21 1.47
C GLY A 1042 49.37 -3.03 2.40
N ASP A 1043 49.90 -1.81 2.49
CA ASP A 1043 51.10 -1.49 3.29
C ASP A 1043 50.85 -1.49 4.79
N ASP A 1044 51.92 -1.60 5.57
CA ASP A 1044 51.85 -1.49 7.03
C ASP A 1044 51.56 -0.05 7.48
N LEU A 1045 50.92 0.07 8.64
CA LEU A 1045 50.50 1.33 9.24
C LEU A 1045 51.30 1.62 10.51
N GLU A 1046 52.04 2.72 10.50
CA GLU A 1046 52.72 3.26 11.67
C GLU A 1046 51.82 4.29 12.38
N ASP A 1047 51.71 5.52 11.88
CA ASP A 1047 50.96 6.60 12.51
C ASP A 1047 49.65 6.93 11.77
N PHE A 1048 48.52 6.80 12.49
CA PHE A 1048 47.19 6.97 11.89
C PHE A 1048 46.09 7.25 12.91
N HIS A 1049 44.96 7.73 12.39
CA HIS A 1049 43.66 7.82 13.07
C HIS A 1049 42.67 6.93 12.32
N LEU A 1050 42.28 5.83 12.95
CA LEU A 1050 41.27 4.91 12.45
C LEU A 1050 39.95 5.17 13.18
N VAL A 1051 38.87 5.36 12.43
CA VAL A 1051 37.51 5.47 12.95
C VAL A 1051 36.68 4.37 12.35
N TYR A 1052 35.90 3.67 13.17
CA TYR A 1052 34.95 2.67 12.69
C TYR A 1052 33.74 2.60 13.60
N GLN A 1053 32.65 2.04 13.09
CA GLN A 1053 31.49 1.67 13.88
C GLN A 1053 31.37 0.15 13.92
N ALA A 1054 31.06 -0.38 15.08
CA ALA A 1054 30.89 -1.82 15.25
C ALA A 1054 29.81 -2.16 16.27
N ARG A 1055 29.28 -3.38 16.15
CA ARG A 1055 28.42 -4.03 17.14
C ARG A 1055 28.72 -5.52 17.19
N CYS A 1056 28.61 -6.12 18.36
CA CYS A 1056 29.01 -7.49 18.64
C CYS A 1056 27.94 -8.20 19.50
N PHE A 1057 27.64 -9.44 19.14
CA PHE A 1057 26.58 -10.26 19.74
C PHE A 1057 27.17 -11.53 20.33
N ASP A 1058 26.63 -11.96 21.47
CA ASP A 1058 26.85 -13.26 22.13
C ASP A 1058 28.29 -13.53 22.64
N ASN A 1059 29.29 -12.73 22.27
CA ASN A 1059 30.69 -12.82 22.71
C ASN A 1059 31.42 -11.45 22.60
N ASN A 1060 32.76 -11.44 22.71
CA ASN A 1060 33.61 -10.27 22.43
C ASN A 1060 34.29 -10.35 21.04
N SER A 1061 34.82 -9.23 20.58
CA SER A 1061 35.60 -9.10 19.33
C SER A 1061 36.60 -7.96 19.50
N GLY A 1062 37.21 -7.47 18.42
CA GLY A 1062 38.16 -6.35 18.44
C GLY A 1062 38.75 -6.03 17.07
N VAL A 1063 39.49 -4.92 17.02
CA VAL A 1063 40.27 -4.52 15.84
C VAL A 1063 41.75 -4.53 16.21
N MET A 1064 42.48 -5.43 15.55
CA MET A 1064 43.94 -5.47 15.55
C MET A 1064 44.49 -4.28 14.77
N TYR A 1065 45.57 -3.69 15.26
CA TYR A 1065 46.30 -2.61 14.60
C TYR A 1065 47.77 -2.64 14.99
N ARG A 1066 48.66 -2.08 14.15
CA ARG A 1066 50.13 -2.24 14.32
C ARG A 1066 50.50 -3.69 14.66
N SER A 1067 49.92 -4.63 13.92
CA SER A 1067 49.96 -6.06 14.25
C SER A 1067 50.52 -6.89 13.10
N GLU A 1068 51.24 -7.95 13.43
CA GLU A 1068 51.87 -8.86 12.48
C GLU A 1068 50.95 -10.05 12.16
N VAL A 1069 51.02 -10.56 10.92
CA VAL A 1069 50.36 -11.81 10.53
C VAL A 1069 51.30 -12.98 10.81
N VAL A 1070 50.94 -13.84 11.76
CA VAL A 1070 51.78 -14.96 12.21
C VAL A 1070 51.39 -16.31 11.63
N ASP A 1071 50.14 -16.46 11.17
CA ASP A 1071 49.72 -17.60 10.35
C ASP A 1071 48.78 -17.09 9.23
N PRO A 1072 49.28 -16.87 8.01
CA PRO A 1072 48.47 -16.32 6.92
C PRO A 1072 47.45 -17.32 6.38
N LYS A 1073 47.61 -18.63 6.62
CA LYS A 1073 46.66 -19.66 6.17
C LYS A 1073 45.43 -19.74 7.08
N LYS A 1074 45.62 -19.50 8.38
CA LYS A 1074 44.55 -19.48 9.39
C LYS A 1074 44.10 -18.06 9.78
N PHE A 1075 44.66 -17.06 9.11
CA PHE A 1075 44.44 -15.65 9.36
C PHE A 1075 44.65 -15.28 10.83
N VAL A 1076 45.79 -15.66 11.41
CA VAL A 1076 46.13 -15.38 12.81
C VAL A 1076 47.11 -14.22 12.90
N MET A 1077 46.84 -13.30 13.82
CA MET A 1077 47.66 -12.10 14.05
C MET A 1077 48.29 -12.09 15.45
N ARG A 1078 49.35 -11.29 15.63
CA ARG A 1078 50.01 -10.97 16.89
C ARG A 1078 50.20 -9.45 17.00
N GLY A 1079 49.85 -8.84 18.13
CA GLY A 1079 50.04 -7.40 18.34
C GLY A 1079 48.87 -6.73 19.07
N SER A 1080 48.76 -5.41 18.93
CA SER A 1080 47.79 -4.61 19.69
C SER A 1080 46.37 -4.72 19.13
N GLN A 1081 45.41 -4.94 20.03
CA GLN A 1081 43.97 -5.00 19.74
C GLN A 1081 43.22 -3.93 20.53
N CYS A 1082 42.30 -3.23 19.86
CA CYS A 1082 41.24 -2.47 20.51
C CYS A 1082 40.02 -3.40 20.70
N ASP A 1083 39.73 -3.76 21.94
CA ASP A 1083 38.72 -4.76 22.25
C ASP A 1083 37.29 -4.23 22.23
N MET A 1084 36.37 -5.08 21.79
CA MET A 1084 34.92 -4.87 21.90
C MET A 1084 34.38 -5.91 22.87
N HIS A 1085 34.25 -5.52 24.13
CA HIS A 1085 33.95 -6.45 25.22
C HIS A 1085 32.70 -5.99 26.00
N PRO A 1086 31.79 -6.90 26.43
CA PRO A 1086 30.54 -6.53 27.12
C PRO A 1086 30.77 -5.98 28.54
N LYS A 1087 31.88 -6.34 29.18
CA LYS A 1087 32.32 -5.75 30.45
C LYS A 1087 32.90 -4.36 30.25
N ALA A 1088 32.42 -3.40 31.05
CA ALA A 1088 32.71 -1.98 30.90
C ALA A 1088 34.20 -1.65 30.97
N GLU A 1089 34.94 -2.33 31.84
CA GLU A 1089 36.39 -2.16 32.07
C GLU A 1089 37.27 -2.66 30.92
N TYR A 1090 36.75 -3.52 30.05
CA TYR A 1090 37.49 -4.12 28.92
C TYR A 1090 37.09 -3.53 27.56
N LEU A 1091 36.01 -2.75 27.49
CA LEU A 1091 35.59 -2.10 26.25
C LEU A 1091 36.63 -1.06 25.79
N ALA A 1092 37.13 -1.20 24.56
CA ALA A 1092 38.20 -0.41 23.98
C ALA A 1092 39.52 -0.42 24.77
N MET A 1093 39.76 -1.47 25.57
CA MET A 1093 41.08 -1.71 26.16
C MET A 1093 42.13 -1.99 25.08
N ILE A 1094 43.41 -1.89 25.43
CA ILE A 1094 44.50 -2.43 24.59
C ILE A 1094 44.84 -3.83 25.09
N TYR A 1095 44.64 -4.84 24.24
CA TYR A 1095 45.07 -6.21 24.46
C TYR A 1095 46.17 -6.60 23.46
N GLY A 1096 47.31 -7.08 23.94
CA GLY A 1096 48.40 -7.60 23.13
C GLY A 1096 48.20 -9.07 22.80
N GLU A 1097 47.48 -9.35 21.71
CA GLU A 1097 47.16 -10.70 21.24
C GLU A 1097 48.42 -11.50 20.95
N LYS A 1098 48.51 -12.71 21.53
CA LYS A 1098 49.69 -13.59 21.47
C LYS A 1098 51.01 -12.94 21.89
N GLU A 1099 50.94 -11.90 22.72
CA GLU A 1099 52.11 -11.13 23.14
C GLU A 1099 51.99 -10.66 24.60
N ARG A 1100 51.47 -9.44 24.82
CA ARG A 1100 51.56 -8.72 26.12
C ARG A 1100 50.32 -8.84 27.00
N GLY A 1101 49.26 -9.53 26.56
CA GLY A 1101 47.99 -9.63 27.29
C GLY A 1101 47.36 -8.26 27.50
N ILE A 1102 46.66 -8.02 28.62
CA ILE A 1102 46.06 -6.70 28.90
C ILE A 1102 47.16 -5.65 29.06
N VAL A 1103 47.27 -4.73 28.11
CA VAL A 1103 48.23 -3.62 28.14
C VAL A 1103 47.66 -2.46 28.95
N THR A 1104 46.43 -2.02 28.65
CA THR A 1104 45.74 -0.90 29.32
C THR A 1104 44.23 -1.13 29.33
N GLN A 1105 43.57 -0.96 30.48
CA GLN A 1105 42.11 -1.10 30.63
C GLN A 1105 41.37 0.22 30.36
N ARG A 1106 40.07 0.14 30.05
CA ARG A 1106 39.23 1.32 29.86
C ARG A 1106 39.21 2.16 31.14
N GLY A 1107 39.29 3.46 30.97
CA GLY A 1107 39.30 4.43 32.04
C GLY A 1107 40.70 4.80 32.52
N GLN A 1108 41.77 4.18 31.99
CA GLN A 1108 43.15 4.43 32.43
C GLN A 1108 43.92 5.35 31.48
N THR A 1109 44.67 6.27 32.06
CA THR A 1109 45.83 6.90 31.42
C THR A 1109 47.09 6.19 31.92
N MET A 1110 47.97 5.73 31.02
CA MET A 1110 49.10 4.88 31.35
C MET A 1110 50.39 5.31 30.67
N VAL A 1111 51.51 5.13 31.37
CA VAL A 1111 52.86 5.19 30.79
C VAL A 1111 53.55 3.86 31.00
N ILE A 1112 54.14 3.32 29.95
CA ILE A 1112 55.02 2.14 30.01
C ILE A 1112 56.44 2.62 29.70
N ASP A 1113 57.41 2.26 30.55
CA ASP A 1113 58.82 2.62 30.34
C ASP A 1113 59.53 1.68 29.35
N GLU A 1114 60.80 1.98 29.03
CA GLU A 1114 61.59 1.19 28.08
C GLU A 1114 61.79 -0.28 28.50
N ALA A 1115 61.69 -0.58 29.80
CA ALA A 1115 61.81 -1.92 30.35
C ALA A 1115 60.47 -2.67 30.40
N GLY A 1116 59.38 -2.04 29.97
CA GLY A 1116 58.03 -2.62 29.95
C GLY A 1116 57.27 -2.48 31.28
N LYS A 1117 57.76 -1.67 32.23
CA LYS A 1117 57.08 -1.45 33.51
C LYS A 1117 55.91 -0.48 33.34
N LYS A 1118 54.72 -0.91 33.75
CA LYS A 1118 53.46 -0.15 33.63
C LYS A 1118 53.25 0.79 34.83
N LYS A 1119 52.88 2.04 34.57
CA LYS A 1119 52.46 3.02 35.58
C LYS A 1119 51.13 3.67 35.15
N VAL A 1120 50.07 3.48 35.94
CA VAL A 1120 48.80 4.20 35.77
C VAL A 1120 49.00 5.64 36.28
N VAL A 1121 48.75 6.61 35.41
CA VAL A 1121 48.86 8.05 35.69
C VAL A 1121 47.56 8.58 36.29
N SER A 1122 46.41 8.15 35.75
CA SER A 1122 45.08 8.47 36.25
C SER A 1122 44.08 7.39 35.86
N SER A 1123 42.96 7.34 36.58
CA SER A 1123 41.86 6.42 36.23
C SER A 1123 40.48 7.00 36.54
N PHE A 1124 39.46 6.49 35.85
CA PHE A 1124 38.05 6.69 36.18
C PHE A 1124 37.28 5.38 36.02
N VAL A 1125 36.10 5.28 36.65
CA VAL A 1125 35.22 4.10 36.56
C VAL A 1125 34.39 4.18 35.27
N PRO A 1126 34.54 3.24 34.31
CA PRO A 1126 33.80 3.31 33.05
C PRO A 1126 32.33 2.92 33.21
N LYS A 1127 31.45 3.60 32.46
CA LYS A 1127 30.04 3.23 32.34
C LYS A 1127 29.87 2.01 31.42
N ALA A 1128 28.93 1.13 31.79
CA ALA A 1128 28.51 0.02 30.94
C ALA A 1128 27.88 0.56 29.65
N LEU A 1129 28.20 -0.09 28.53
CA LEU A 1129 27.62 0.17 27.22
C LEU A 1129 27.19 -1.17 26.62
N ASP A 1130 26.04 -1.18 25.96
CA ASP A 1130 25.55 -2.34 25.24
C ASP A 1130 26.28 -2.46 23.90
N ILE A 1131 27.19 -3.43 23.79
CA ILE A 1131 27.98 -3.67 22.58
C ILE A 1131 27.16 -4.27 21.43
N THR A 1132 25.92 -4.69 21.67
CA THR A 1132 25.01 -5.11 20.59
C THR A 1132 24.48 -3.92 19.79
N GLN A 1133 24.64 -2.71 20.33
CA GLN A 1133 24.33 -1.44 19.66
C GLN A 1133 25.52 -0.94 18.84
N TRP A 1134 25.25 -0.12 17.82
CA TRP A 1134 26.30 0.53 17.05
C TRP A 1134 27.08 1.52 17.91
N ILE A 1135 28.36 1.23 18.13
CA ILE A 1135 29.29 2.08 18.88
C ILE A 1135 30.33 2.65 17.90
N THR A 1136 30.64 3.94 18.02
CA THR A 1136 31.76 4.55 17.29
C THR A 1136 33.05 4.38 18.09
N TYR A 1137 34.05 3.76 17.47
CA TYR A 1137 35.40 3.60 18.02
C TYR A 1137 36.39 4.47 17.25
N GLU A 1138 37.36 5.03 17.97
CA GLU A 1138 38.49 5.73 17.39
C GLU A 1138 39.79 5.14 17.95
N ILE A 1139 40.76 4.84 17.08
CA ILE A 1139 42.12 4.41 17.43
C ILE A 1139 43.07 5.44 16.84
N ILE A 1140 43.79 6.15 17.69
CA ILE A 1140 44.71 7.22 17.32
C ILE A 1140 46.10 6.80 17.75
N CYS A 1141 47.00 6.63 16.78
CA CYS A 1141 48.37 6.20 16.99
C CYS A 1141 49.33 7.26 16.43
N LYS A 1142 50.19 7.82 17.29
CA LYS A 1142 51.23 8.79 16.92
C LYS A 1142 52.53 8.46 17.66
N GLY A 1143 53.53 7.93 16.95
CA GLY A 1143 54.76 7.44 17.56
C GLY A 1143 54.49 6.40 18.65
N ASN A 1144 54.89 6.70 19.88
CA ASN A 1144 54.64 5.88 21.08
C ASN A 1144 53.34 6.21 21.81
N HIS A 1145 52.56 7.19 21.35
CA HIS A 1145 51.32 7.62 21.99
C HIS A 1145 50.10 7.00 21.30
N ILE A 1146 49.24 6.35 22.07
CA ILE A 1146 48.06 5.61 21.60
C ILE A 1146 46.85 6.05 22.42
N VAL A 1147 45.79 6.47 21.75
CA VAL A 1147 44.52 6.86 22.37
C VAL A 1147 43.39 6.07 21.72
N HIS A 1148 42.54 5.44 22.53
CA HIS A 1148 41.25 4.95 22.05
C HIS A 1148 40.12 5.84 22.54
N LYS A 1149 39.09 6.02 21.71
CA LYS A 1149 37.83 6.68 22.11
C LYS A 1149 36.63 5.81 21.82
N VAL A 1150 35.60 5.95 22.64
CA VAL A 1150 34.29 5.30 22.48
C VAL A 1150 33.22 6.38 22.51
N ASN A 1151 32.46 6.52 21.42
CA ASN A 1151 31.44 7.57 21.23
C ASN A 1151 31.98 8.99 21.52
N GLY A 1152 33.26 9.23 21.23
CA GLY A 1152 33.93 10.53 21.41
C GLY A 1152 34.60 10.73 22.77
N GLU A 1153 34.30 9.89 23.77
CA GLU A 1153 34.94 9.93 25.08
C GLU A 1153 36.26 9.14 25.05
N VAL A 1154 37.31 9.67 25.69
CA VAL A 1154 38.61 8.96 25.82
C VAL A 1154 38.41 7.70 26.65
N ALA A 1155 38.65 6.55 26.02
CA ALA A 1155 38.55 5.24 26.65
C ALA A 1155 39.88 4.83 27.28
N ILE A 1156 41.00 5.07 26.59
CA ILE A 1156 42.36 4.88 27.10
C ILE A 1156 43.27 5.97 26.55
N ASP A 1157 44.33 6.28 27.28
CA ASP A 1157 45.43 7.14 26.83
C ASP A 1157 46.76 6.51 27.29
N LEU A 1158 47.58 6.03 26.35
CA LEU A 1158 48.79 5.26 26.62
C LEU A 1158 50.02 5.90 25.96
N THR A 1159 51.06 6.15 26.74
CA THR A 1159 52.43 6.37 26.22
C THR A 1159 53.25 5.09 26.41
N ASP A 1160 53.54 4.37 25.32
CA ASP A 1160 54.22 3.07 25.35
C ASP A 1160 55.69 3.19 24.92
N ASN A 1161 56.61 3.34 25.88
CA ASN A 1161 58.04 3.41 25.58
C ASN A 1161 58.71 2.04 25.46
N ASP A 1162 57.96 0.95 25.69
CA ASP A 1162 58.49 -0.41 25.66
C ASP A 1162 59.19 -0.70 24.33
N LYS A 1163 60.41 -1.25 24.39
CA LYS A 1163 61.20 -1.63 23.22
C LYS A 1163 60.58 -2.78 22.45
N LYS A 1164 59.70 -3.56 23.08
CA LYS A 1164 59.01 -4.70 22.45
C LYS A 1164 57.78 -4.30 21.64
N ARG A 1165 57.32 -3.03 21.73
CA ARG A 1165 56.10 -2.61 21.02
C ARG A 1165 56.27 -2.73 19.51
N ILE A 1166 55.23 -3.22 18.84
CA ILE A 1166 55.15 -3.21 17.39
C ILE A 1166 54.78 -1.78 16.95
N ARG A 1167 55.67 -1.14 16.19
CA ARG A 1167 55.51 0.27 15.77
C ARG A 1167 54.66 0.41 14.51
N SER A 1168 54.77 -0.55 13.60
CA SER A 1168 54.07 -0.56 12.32
C SER A 1168 53.54 -1.96 12.02
N GLY A 1169 52.36 -2.07 11.40
CA GLY A 1169 51.79 -3.37 11.03
C GLY A 1169 50.39 -3.26 10.42
N LYS A 1170 49.70 -4.41 10.29
CA LYS A 1170 48.39 -4.53 9.65
C LYS A 1170 47.22 -4.18 10.56
N ILE A 1171 46.07 -3.93 9.92
CA ILE A 1171 44.74 -3.92 10.55
C ILE A 1171 44.05 -5.27 10.34
N GLY A 1172 43.37 -5.79 11.37
CA GLY A 1172 42.53 -6.98 11.26
C GLY A 1172 41.30 -6.93 12.13
N LEU A 1173 40.16 -7.42 11.62
CA LEU A 1173 38.89 -7.50 12.36
C LEU A 1173 38.74 -8.90 12.95
N GLN A 1174 38.41 -9.02 14.24
CA GLN A 1174 38.45 -10.30 14.95
C GLN A 1174 37.12 -11.06 14.95
N LEU A 1175 37.18 -12.38 14.75
CA LEU A 1175 36.25 -13.32 15.36
C LEU A 1175 36.96 -14.07 16.49
N HIS A 1176 36.42 -13.94 17.71
CA HIS A 1176 37.04 -14.42 18.92
C HIS A 1176 36.75 -15.91 19.16
N ALA A 1177 37.70 -16.59 19.80
CA ALA A 1177 37.58 -17.98 20.23
C ALA A 1177 36.61 -18.07 21.41
N GLY A 1178 35.66 -19.02 21.36
CA GLY A 1178 34.73 -19.24 22.46
C GLY A 1178 33.31 -19.53 21.99
N PRO A 1179 32.29 -19.09 22.76
CA PRO A 1179 30.89 -19.21 22.37
C PRO A 1179 30.62 -18.64 20.97
N PRO A 1180 29.63 -19.19 20.24
CA PRO A 1180 29.27 -18.67 18.93
C PRO A 1180 28.96 -17.18 18.98
N MET A 1181 29.35 -16.45 17.93
CA MET A 1181 29.26 -15.00 17.93
C MET A 1181 28.95 -14.44 16.55
N LYS A 1182 28.51 -13.17 16.56
CA LYS A 1182 28.35 -12.34 15.37
C LYS A 1182 28.93 -10.97 15.64
N VAL A 1183 29.50 -10.36 14.61
CA VAL A 1183 30.03 -9.00 14.68
C VAL A 1183 29.83 -8.30 13.35
N ASP A 1184 29.43 -7.03 13.41
CA ASP A 1184 29.25 -6.18 12.24
C ASP A 1184 30.16 -4.95 12.33
N PHE A 1185 30.78 -4.57 11.21
CA PHE A 1185 31.61 -3.36 11.09
C PHE A 1185 31.16 -2.49 9.92
N ARG A 1186 31.13 -1.18 10.11
CA ARG A 1186 30.82 -0.18 9.07
C ARG A 1186 31.56 1.13 9.27
N ASN A 1187 31.50 2.02 8.27
CA ASN A 1187 32.09 3.37 8.34
C ASN A 1187 33.58 3.37 8.75
N ILE A 1188 34.33 2.37 8.28
CA ILE A 1188 35.76 2.22 8.54
C ILE A 1188 36.53 3.24 7.71
N ARG A 1189 37.11 4.23 8.38
CA ARG A 1189 37.81 5.37 7.78
C ARG A 1189 39.18 5.54 8.41
N LEU A 1190 40.20 5.72 7.60
CA LEU A 1190 41.59 5.85 8.03
C LEU A 1190 42.17 7.18 7.57
N LYS A 1191 42.81 7.91 8.48
CA LYS A 1191 43.64 9.06 8.15
C LYS A 1191 45.06 8.78 8.62
N ARG A 1192 46.02 8.78 7.68
CA ARG A 1192 47.45 8.67 8.00
C ARG A 1192 47.95 10.01 8.52
N PHE A 1193 48.78 9.98 9.56
CA PHE A 1193 49.54 11.17 9.94
C PHE A 1193 50.77 11.28 9.04
N LYS A 1194 51.18 12.52 8.74
CA LYS A 1194 52.39 12.79 7.95
C LYS A 1194 53.62 12.76 8.83
#